data_AF-A0A962Y323-F1
#
_entry.id   AF-A0A962Y323-F1
#
_cell.length_a   1.000
_cell.length_b   1.000
_cell.length_c   1.000
_cell.angle_alpha   90.00
_cell.angle_beta   90.00
_cell.angle_gamma   90.00
#
_symmetry.space_group_name_H-M   'P 1'
#
loop_
_entity.id
_entity.type
_entity.pdbx_description
1 polymer ?
#
loop_
_entity_poly.entity_id
_entity_poly.type
_entity_poly.pdbx_seq_one_letter_code
_entity_poly.pdbx_strand_id
1 'polypeptide(L)'
;MNGISYGDLAALAENAYVYLDKLEDVGGDYRIADDLELAITINKEDDRFDGKFTPEQAADFVANWSVVDHRPNTDAGFSSTLFKNAAGEYVLAFRGTEQFIDDFLVSDIGDIARDGLAIAQIIDMYNEYQRLSSPAGTAYDMAKLRLLEDETQAYEQALFEAQDPYGTGEGVDALDFLRARGDIIVDSGKVYAVDLVTSTDIYPEGDEWRLASGALHGQTLAAVTGHSLGGHLAMAFSRLFGVEALAINGAGFGFTQNPASMADTTVNNLLALLDGADSFDSKMILNIYGDKGWEFVAQHGPVLFQPGGYEPAFIETTPFLTYGHGKEQMTDALAVFDLFVRLVPGLNALAPDAVLARFNRLLEASSDKAASSFDAIVGTLSDLLITDGSLDSVDADNTRALSYAHLIAVKNKIESLPVVDRQLIDIQDYSSADALAEAATSDVALRYALLNLDPFAISGDDALYVQHNSAGELNLYDSSIGEGLTGQYLKDRAKFVKTLSDWADADGLPSLSMDGGLWHFEDVAGDIEVYNALYSTDPSVERVQYFRFGTDLANEPDALVGGGQADFLYGGDGADYLEGKAGADYLEGGKGDDIYVAGNGDLIFDHDGEGRVTFNGQPVGGGIFDSASGKYLSLDGGLFYSLSGDTLSVEQAGSGDTLTIKRFSSGALGIDLAAAPAAVVTETQKTGTAASEL
;
A
#
# COMPACT_ATOMS: atom_id res chain seq x y z
N MET A 1 2.45 -9.63 -16.85
CA MET A 1 2.68 -9.76 -18.32
C MET A 1 3.44 -11.04 -18.55
N ASN A 2 2.85 -12.02 -19.27
CA ASN A 2 3.47 -13.33 -19.52
C ASN A 2 4.11 -14.03 -18.28
N GLY A 3 3.44 -14.00 -17.13
CA GLY A 3 3.93 -14.64 -15.90
C GLY A 3 4.92 -13.79 -15.06
N ILE A 4 5.39 -12.66 -15.58
CA ILE A 4 6.26 -11.71 -14.87
C ILE A 4 5.41 -10.61 -14.24
N SER A 5 5.68 -10.29 -12.97
CA SER A 5 4.95 -9.27 -12.23
C SER A 5 5.33 -7.85 -12.66
N TYR A 6 4.43 -6.89 -12.41
CA TYR A 6 4.73 -5.48 -12.67
C TYR A 6 5.81 -4.93 -11.74
N GLY A 7 5.87 -5.40 -10.49
CA GLY A 7 6.95 -5.08 -9.56
C GLY A 7 8.31 -5.55 -10.08
N ASP A 8 8.40 -6.78 -10.60
CA ASP A 8 9.64 -7.29 -11.19
C ASP A 8 10.04 -6.46 -12.42
N LEU A 9 9.11 -6.17 -13.34
CA LEU A 9 9.39 -5.34 -14.53
C LEU A 9 9.80 -3.90 -14.17
N ALA A 10 9.29 -3.36 -13.06
CA ALA A 10 9.69 -2.05 -12.55
C ALA A 10 11.10 -2.05 -11.97
N ALA A 11 11.41 -3.07 -11.15
CA ALA A 11 12.75 -3.27 -10.65
C ALA A 11 13.75 -3.42 -11.81
N LEU A 12 13.41 -4.14 -12.89
CA LEU A 12 14.28 -4.25 -14.07
C LEU A 12 14.46 -2.92 -14.81
N ALA A 13 13.41 -2.10 -14.94
CA ALA A 13 13.50 -0.77 -15.53
C ALA A 13 14.42 0.15 -14.71
N GLU A 14 14.39 0.04 -13.39
CA GLU A 14 15.30 0.76 -12.50
C GLU A 14 16.74 0.23 -12.57
N ASN A 15 16.92 -1.10 -12.55
CA ASN A 15 18.22 -1.76 -12.63
C ASN A 15 18.94 -1.49 -13.96
N ALA A 16 18.21 -1.18 -15.03
CA ALA A 16 18.82 -0.76 -16.30
C ALA A 16 19.68 0.51 -16.17
N TYR A 17 19.53 1.29 -15.09
CA TYR A 17 20.36 2.47 -14.80
C TYR A 17 21.72 2.15 -14.15
N VAL A 18 21.95 0.91 -13.73
CA VAL A 18 23.23 0.49 -13.15
C VAL A 18 24.34 0.53 -14.23
N TYR A 19 25.45 1.20 -13.94
CA TYR A 19 26.63 1.27 -14.82
C TYR A 19 27.43 -0.04 -14.83
N LEU A 20 26.87 -1.07 -15.45
CA LEU A 20 27.51 -2.38 -15.57
C LEU A 20 28.84 -2.31 -16.36
N ASP A 21 28.99 -1.31 -17.23
CA ASP A 21 30.19 -1.01 -18.02
C ASP A 21 31.37 -0.47 -17.20
N LYS A 22 31.14 -0.04 -15.95
CA LYS A 22 32.18 0.48 -15.04
C LYS A 22 32.71 -0.57 -14.05
N LEU A 23 32.21 -1.79 -14.12
CA LEU A 23 32.76 -2.93 -13.39
C LEU A 23 34.06 -3.36 -14.10
N GLU A 24 35.18 -3.46 -13.37
CA GLU A 24 36.47 -3.83 -13.98
C GLU A 24 36.41 -5.24 -14.60
N ASP A 25 36.85 -5.34 -15.87
CA ASP A 25 37.17 -6.57 -16.63
C ASP A 25 36.06 -7.26 -17.46
N VAL A 26 35.47 -6.54 -18.42
CA VAL A 26 34.40 -7.04 -19.31
C VAL A 26 34.97 -7.93 -20.44
N GLY A 27 35.03 -9.26 -20.24
CA GLY A 27 35.44 -10.20 -21.30
C GLY A 27 35.04 -11.67 -21.09
N GLY A 28 34.00 -12.12 -21.82
CA GLY A 28 33.61 -13.53 -21.96
C GLY A 28 32.53 -14.01 -20.98
N ASP A 29 31.72 -15.01 -21.40
CA ASP A 29 30.59 -15.64 -20.69
C ASP A 29 30.55 -15.34 -19.17
N TYR A 30 29.87 -14.26 -18.80
CA TYR A 30 29.79 -13.84 -17.41
C TYR A 30 28.92 -14.81 -16.62
N ARG A 31 29.53 -15.44 -15.62
CA ARG A 31 28.83 -15.91 -14.42
C ARG A 31 28.76 -14.73 -13.46
N ILE A 32 27.70 -13.94 -13.58
CA ILE A 32 27.37 -12.79 -12.72
C ILE A 32 27.32 -13.14 -11.22
N ALA A 33 27.24 -14.42 -10.87
CA ALA A 33 27.25 -14.86 -9.48
C ALA A 33 28.52 -14.43 -8.70
N ASP A 34 29.70 -14.43 -9.33
CA ASP A 34 30.96 -14.18 -8.59
C ASP A 34 31.40 -12.69 -8.62
N ASP A 35 30.99 -11.90 -9.63
CA ASP A 35 31.39 -10.49 -9.79
C ASP A 35 30.30 -9.47 -9.42
N LEU A 36 29.02 -9.86 -9.28
CA LEU A 36 28.04 -8.96 -8.64
C LEU A 36 28.27 -8.89 -7.12
N GLU A 37 28.82 -9.95 -6.52
CA GLU A 37 29.28 -9.95 -5.12
C GLU A 37 30.42 -8.93 -4.90
N LEU A 38 31.27 -8.72 -5.92
CA LEU A 38 32.35 -7.72 -5.92
C LEU A 38 31.82 -6.30 -6.16
N ALA A 39 30.85 -6.12 -7.06
CA ALA A 39 30.12 -4.86 -7.24
C ALA A 39 29.41 -4.43 -5.93
N ILE A 40 28.88 -5.40 -5.17
CA ILE A 40 28.21 -5.20 -3.88
C ILE A 40 29.19 -4.97 -2.73
N THR A 41 30.42 -5.53 -2.77
CA THR A 41 31.45 -5.22 -1.77
C THR A 41 31.96 -3.78 -1.87
N ILE A 42 31.89 -3.18 -3.06
CA ILE A 42 32.23 -1.77 -3.33
C ILE A 42 31.17 -0.79 -2.75
N ASN A 43 29.92 -1.23 -2.54
CA ASN A 43 28.82 -0.39 -2.03
C ASN A 43 29.01 0.14 -0.59
N LYS A 44 30.01 -0.33 0.17
CA LYS A 44 30.29 0.24 1.50
C LYS A 44 31.06 1.55 1.49
N GLU A 45 31.76 1.91 0.40
CA GLU A 45 32.66 3.08 0.39
C GLU A 45 32.56 4.00 -0.82
N ASP A 46 31.60 3.80 -1.76
CA ASP A 46 31.65 4.52 -3.03
C ASP A 46 30.34 5.12 -3.54
N ASP A 47 30.33 6.46 -3.66
CA ASP A 47 29.27 7.31 -4.24
C ASP A 47 28.99 7.04 -5.74
N ARG A 48 29.68 6.07 -6.36
CA ARG A 48 29.62 5.72 -7.79
C ARG A 48 28.31 5.04 -8.26
N PHE A 49 27.44 4.59 -7.34
CA PHE A 49 26.11 4.00 -7.64
C PHE A 49 24.92 4.94 -7.32
N ASP A 50 25.16 6.24 -7.14
CA ASP A 50 24.16 7.24 -6.69
C ASP A 50 23.44 6.85 -5.37
N GLY A 51 23.99 5.94 -4.57
CA GLY A 51 23.52 5.64 -3.20
C GLY A 51 22.08 5.16 -3.06
N LYS A 52 21.41 4.71 -4.14
CA LYS A 52 19.95 4.51 -4.19
C LYS A 52 19.46 3.08 -4.46
N PHE A 53 20.34 2.10 -4.60
CA PHE A 53 19.96 0.69 -4.72
C PHE A 53 20.50 -0.06 -3.51
N THR A 54 19.61 -0.59 -2.67
CA THR A 54 20.01 -1.18 -1.38
C THR A 54 20.72 -2.52 -1.58
N PRO A 55 21.61 -2.93 -0.65
CA PRO A 55 22.19 -4.27 -0.67
C PRO A 55 21.13 -5.38 -0.70
N GLU A 56 20.00 -5.17 -0.03
CA GLU A 56 18.87 -6.10 0.03
C GLU A 56 18.21 -6.24 -1.36
N GLN A 57 17.96 -5.13 -2.06
CA GLN A 57 17.46 -5.15 -3.44
C GLN A 57 18.42 -5.87 -4.39
N ALA A 58 19.73 -5.65 -4.22
CA ALA A 58 20.75 -6.33 -5.02
C ALA A 58 20.78 -7.83 -4.76
N ALA A 59 20.64 -8.25 -3.50
CA ALA A 59 20.58 -9.66 -3.11
C ALA A 59 19.33 -10.36 -3.70
N ASP A 60 18.16 -9.73 -3.63
CA ASP A 60 16.93 -10.28 -4.25
C ASP A 60 17.05 -10.34 -5.77
N PHE A 61 17.63 -9.31 -6.39
CA PHE A 61 17.86 -9.29 -7.83
C PHE A 61 18.73 -10.47 -8.28
N VAL A 62 19.90 -10.71 -7.66
CA VAL A 62 20.78 -11.83 -8.06
C VAL A 62 20.22 -13.21 -7.79
N ALA A 63 19.35 -13.33 -6.79
CA ALA A 63 18.67 -14.58 -6.50
C ALA A 63 17.71 -14.98 -7.63
N ASN A 64 17.13 -14.00 -8.32
CA ASN A 64 16.01 -14.20 -9.24
C ASN A 64 16.34 -13.92 -10.71
N TRP A 65 17.35 -13.08 -10.99
CA TRP A 65 17.67 -12.53 -12.30
C TRP A 65 19.17 -12.59 -12.61
N SER A 66 19.47 -12.66 -13.91
CA SER A 66 20.82 -12.58 -14.47
C SER A 66 20.84 -11.62 -15.66
N VAL A 67 21.94 -10.87 -15.83
CA VAL A 67 22.19 -10.10 -17.05
C VAL A 67 22.76 -11.04 -18.11
N VAL A 68 22.17 -11.03 -19.29
CA VAL A 68 22.61 -11.84 -20.44
C VAL A 68 23.46 -11.01 -21.40
N ASP A 69 23.05 -9.77 -21.63
CA ASP A 69 23.72 -8.83 -22.54
C ASP A 69 23.44 -7.39 -22.06
N HIS A 70 24.38 -6.47 -22.30
CA HIS A 70 24.26 -5.06 -21.93
C HIS A 70 24.83 -4.18 -23.03
N ARG A 71 24.07 -3.15 -23.39
CA ARG A 71 24.47 -2.08 -24.29
C ARG A 71 24.70 -0.80 -23.45
N PRO A 72 25.96 -0.34 -23.31
CA PRO A 72 26.27 0.94 -22.71
C PRO A 72 25.64 2.11 -23.49
N ASN A 73 25.65 3.31 -22.89
CA ASN A 73 25.11 4.50 -23.54
C ASN A 73 25.76 4.74 -24.91
N THR A 74 24.93 4.81 -25.96
CA THR A 74 25.34 5.27 -27.28
C THR A 74 25.49 6.80 -27.31
N ASP A 75 26.02 7.32 -28.41
CA ASP A 75 26.09 8.78 -28.64
C ASP A 75 24.71 9.45 -28.62
N ALA A 76 23.64 8.72 -28.96
CA ALA A 76 22.26 9.20 -28.88
C ALA A 76 21.66 9.08 -27.47
N GLY A 77 22.40 8.57 -26.48
CA GLY A 77 21.91 8.35 -25.12
C GLY A 77 21.04 7.11 -24.94
N PHE A 78 21.03 6.18 -25.92
CA PHE A 78 20.35 4.89 -25.80
C PHE A 78 21.19 3.89 -25.00
N SER A 79 20.56 3.15 -24.10
CA SER A 79 21.17 2.00 -23.42
C SER A 79 20.11 0.94 -23.14
N SER A 80 20.54 -0.33 -23.11
CA SER A 80 19.64 -1.43 -22.79
C SER A 80 20.33 -2.55 -22.04
N THR A 81 19.55 -3.31 -21.28
CA THR A 81 20.04 -4.50 -20.58
C THR A 81 19.06 -5.64 -20.81
N LEU A 82 19.59 -6.78 -21.27
CA LEU A 82 18.84 -8.01 -21.44
C LEU A 82 18.97 -8.85 -20.17
N PHE A 83 17.85 -9.09 -19.51
CA PHE A 83 17.76 -9.90 -18.30
C PHE A 83 17.16 -11.28 -18.60
N LYS A 84 17.50 -12.26 -17.75
CA LYS A 84 16.91 -13.59 -17.74
C LYS A 84 16.63 -14.05 -16.31
N ASN A 85 15.40 -14.48 -16.05
CA ASN A 85 15.03 -15.02 -14.74
C ASN A 85 15.34 -16.52 -14.60
N ALA A 86 15.15 -17.05 -13.39
CA ALA A 86 15.33 -18.48 -13.09
C ALA A 86 14.40 -19.41 -13.89
N ALA A 87 13.23 -18.93 -14.35
CA ALA A 87 12.31 -19.66 -15.22
C ALA A 87 12.80 -19.71 -16.69
N GLY A 88 13.82 -18.93 -17.03
CA GLY A 88 14.42 -18.86 -18.36
C GLY A 88 13.76 -17.83 -19.29
N GLU A 89 12.92 -16.96 -18.75
CA GLU A 89 12.22 -15.90 -19.48
C GLU A 89 13.14 -14.69 -19.65
N TYR A 90 13.10 -14.08 -20.84
CA TYR A 90 13.94 -12.94 -21.19
C TYR A 90 13.16 -11.64 -21.16
N VAL A 91 13.73 -10.60 -20.55
CA VAL A 91 13.17 -9.24 -20.51
C VAL A 91 14.22 -8.25 -20.97
N LEU A 92 13.86 -7.38 -21.90
CA LEU A 92 14.74 -6.30 -22.36
C LEU A 92 14.30 -4.99 -21.71
N ALA A 93 15.19 -4.37 -20.93
CA ALA A 93 14.93 -3.09 -20.28
C ALA A 93 15.70 -1.96 -20.96
N PHE A 94 15.05 -0.82 -21.15
CA PHE A 94 15.63 0.37 -21.78
C PHE A 94 15.89 1.47 -20.77
N ARG A 95 17.05 2.12 -20.90
CA ARG A 95 17.45 3.30 -20.14
C ARG A 95 17.40 4.54 -21.02
N GLY A 96 16.89 5.65 -20.48
CA GLY A 96 16.94 6.97 -21.09
C GLY A 96 18.19 7.79 -20.74
N THR A 97 18.35 8.98 -21.33
CA THR A 97 19.50 9.89 -21.18
C THR A 97 19.70 10.35 -19.71
N GLU A 98 20.94 10.26 -19.19
CA GLU A 98 21.25 10.49 -17.76
C GLU A 98 22.22 11.67 -17.52
N GLN A 99 22.03 12.83 -18.16
CA GLN A 99 22.79 14.04 -17.80
C GLN A 99 21.87 15.17 -17.31
N PHE A 100 22.00 15.47 -16.01
CA PHE A 100 21.48 16.63 -15.26
C PHE A 100 19.98 16.95 -15.42
N ILE A 101 19.26 16.70 -14.33
CA ILE A 101 17.80 16.49 -14.19
C ILE A 101 16.92 17.72 -14.55
N ASP A 102 17.46 18.84 -15.04
CA ASP A 102 16.61 19.99 -15.44
C ASP A 102 16.76 20.43 -16.91
N ASP A 103 17.90 20.23 -17.57
CA ASP A 103 18.16 20.86 -18.89
C ASP A 103 17.89 19.92 -20.08
N PHE A 104 18.12 18.60 -19.92
CA PHE A 104 17.97 17.63 -21.01
C PHE A 104 16.64 16.86 -21.02
N LEU A 105 16.01 16.59 -19.86
CA LEU A 105 14.72 15.90 -19.83
C LEU A 105 13.63 16.72 -20.53
N VAL A 106 13.64 18.05 -20.32
CA VAL A 106 12.78 18.99 -21.03
C VAL A 106 13.12 19.04 -22.53
N SER A 107 14.40 18.88 -22.91
CA SER A 107 14.83 18.85 -24.30
C SER A 107 14.35 17.57 -25.01
N ASP A 108 14.63 16.40 -24.46
CA ASP A 108 14.25 15.11 -25.06
C ASP A 108 12.72 14.97 -25.15
N ILE A 109 11.98 15.45 -24.14
CA ILE A 109 10.52 15.53 -24.19
C ILE A 109 10.04 16.59 -25.18
N GLY A 110 10.72 17.73 -25.25
CA GLY A 110 10.47 18.75 -26.26
C GLY A 110 10.64 18.21 -27.68
N ASP A 111 11.65 17.36 -27.88
CA ASP A 111 11.93 16.67 -29.12
C ASP A 111 10.89 15.59 -29.41
N ILE A 112 10.48 14.77 -28.43
CA ILE A 112 9.35 13.84 -28.59
C ILE A 112 8.05 14.57 -28.91
N ALA A 113 7.75 15.67 -28.23
CA ALA A 113 6.55 16.46 -28.47
C ALA A 113 6.55 17.11 -29.86
N ARG A 114 7.72 17.55 -30.33
CA ARG A 114 7.90 18.23 -31.62
C ARG A 114 7.96 17.25 -32.78
N ASP A 115 8.80 16.24 -32.67
CA ASP A 115 9.18 15.31 -33.73
C ASP A 115 8.39 13.99 -33.64
N GLY A 116 7.63 13.79 -32.56
CA GLY A 116 6.75 12.65 -32.33
C GLY A 116 7.40 11.55 -31.48
N LEU A 117 8.73 11.42 -31.55
CA LEU A 117 9.46 10.34 -30.90
C LEU A 117 10.97 10.62 -30.80
N ALA A 118 11.65 9.83 -29.98
CA ALA A 118 13.11 9.84 -29.80
C ALA A 118 13.82 9.10 -30.95
N ILE A 119 13.91 9.73 -32.13
CA ILE A 119 14.26 9.09 -33.41
C ILE A 119 15.61 8.38 -33.35
N ALA A 120 16.66 9.05 -32.88
CA ALA A 120 17.99 8.47 -32.80
C ALA A 120 18.05 7.29 -31.81
N GLN A 121 17.42 7.41 -30.64
CA GLN A 121 17.36 6.30 -29.68
C GLN A 121 16.54 5.11 -30.20
N ILE A 122 15.48 5.33 -31.00
CA ILE A 122 14.72 4.22 -31.61
C ILE A 122 15.52 3.50 -32.70
N ILE A 123 16.35 4.21 -33.47
CA ILE A 123 17.28 3.59 -34.42
C ILE A 123 18.30 2.72 -33.68
N ASP A 124 18.89 3.24 -32.59
CA ASP A 124 19.83 2.47 -31.78
C ASP A 124 19.17 1.25 -31.11
N MET A 125 17.93 1.41 -30.62
CA MET A 125 17.12 0.32 -30.07
C MET A 125 16.83 -0.77 -31.10
N TYR A 126 16.44 -0.38 -32.32
CA TYR A 126 16.24 -1.32 -33.43
C TYR A 126 17.52 -2.08 -33.73
N ASN A 127 18.64 -1.37 -33.89
CA ASN A 127 19.94 -1.95 -34.19
C ASN A 127 20.42 -2.92 -33.10
N GLU A 128 20.17 -2.58 -31.85
CA GLU A 128 20.49 -3.42 -30.71
C GLU A 128 19.66 -4.72 -30.73
N TYR A 129 18.36 -4.63 -31.00
CA TYR A 129 17.53 -5.83 -31.12
C TYR A 129 17.96 -6.74 -32.27
N GLN A 130 18.37 -6.16 -33.42
CA GLN A 130 18.93 -6.91 -34.53
C GLN A 130 20.23 -7.63 -34.14
N ARG A 131 21.10 -6.97 -33.36
CA ARG A 131 22.35 -7.54 -32.83
C ARG A 131 22.09 -8.71 -31.89
N LEU A 132 21.12 -8.58 -30.99
CA LEU A 132 20.75 -9.61 -30.02
C LEU A 132 20.08 -10.82 -30.71
N SER A 133 19.27 -10.58 -31.74
CA SER A 133 18.42 -11.61 -32.37
C SER A 133 19.10 -12.37 -33.51
N SER A 134 20.15 -11.80 -34.11
CA SER A 134 20.91 -12.43 -35.18
C SER A 134 21.83 -13.55 -34.66
N PRO A 135 22.19 -14.57 -35.47
CA PRO A 135 23.08 -15.63 -35.02
C PRO A 135 24.42 -15.09 -34.48
N ALA A 136 24.87 -15.61 -33.35
CA ALA A 136 26.10 -15.16 -32.70
C ALA A 136 27.30 -15.19 -33.65
N GLY A 137 28.10 -14.11 -33.66
CA GLY A 137 29.29 -13.97 -34.47
C GLY A 137 29.06 -13.67 -35.96
N THR A 138 27.82 -13.42 -36.39
CA THR A 138 27.52 -12.99 -37.77
C THR A 138 27.38 -11.48 -37.89
N ALA A 139 27.54 -10.97 -39.10
CA ALA A 139 27.04 -9.64 -39.44
C ALA A 139 25.50 -9.61 -39.28
N TYR A 140 24.95 -8.43 -39.02
CA TYR A 140 23.51 -8.23 -38.84
C TYR A 140 23.06 -6.95 -39.53
N ASP A 141 21.77 -6.88 -39.86
CA ASP A 141 21.18 -5.72 -40.52
C ASP A 141 20.96 -4.59 -39.51
N MET A 142 21.22 -3.36 -39.95
CA MET A 142 21.12 -2.13 -39.17
C MET A 142 20.38 -1.06 -39.94
N ALA A 143 19.66 -0.20 -39.23
CA ALA A 143 19.10 1.04 -39.73
C ALA A 143 20.06 2.21 -39.48
N LYS A 144 20.14 3.11 -40.46
CA LYS A 144 20.91 4.35 -40.39
C LYS A 144 20.13 5.52 -40.96
N LEU A 145 20.14 6.65 -40.25
CA LEU A 145 19.59 7.90 -40.76
C LEU A 145 20.50 8.49 -41.84
N ARG A 146 19.91 8.84 -42.99
CA ARG A 146 20.57 9.58 -44.06
C ARG A 146 19.88 10.92 -44.27
N LEU A 147 20.63 12.00 -44.04
CA LEU A 147 20.15 13.37 -44.25
C LEU A 147 19.80 13.59 -45.73
N LEU A 148 18.62 14.15 -45.97
CA LEU A 148 18.14 14.58 -47.28
C LEU A 148 18.26 16.11 -47.34
N GLU A 149 19.38 16.60 -47.89
CA GLU A 149 19.70 18.05 -47.87
C GLU A 149 18.68 18.89 -48.66
N ASP A 150 18.24 18.41 -49.82
CA ASP A 150 17.28 19.12 -50.68
C ASP A 150 15.89 19.16 -50.02
N GLU A 151 15.42 18.03 -49.50
CA GLU A 151 14.16 17.96 -48.74
C GLU A 151 14.21 18.79 -47.46
N THR A 152 15.36 18.86 -46.78
CA THR A 152 15.53 19.70 -45.58
C THR A 152 15.33 21.17 -45.94
N GLN A 153 15.98 21.65 -47.00
CA GLN A 153 15.79 23.03 -47.46
C GLN A 153 14.33 23.30 -47.86
N ALA A 154 13.69 22.36 -48.55
CA ALA A 154 12.28 22.47 -48.93
C ALA A 154 11.35 22.52 -47.71
N TYR A 155 11.61 21.71 -46.68
CA TYR A 155 10.86 21.69 -45.43
C TYR A 155 11.01 23.01 -44.66
N GLU A 156 12.24 23.51 -44.49
CA GLU A 156 12.48 24.79 -43.81
C GLU A 156 11.76 25.95 -44.51
N GLN A 157 11.78 25.98 -45.84
CA GLN A 157 11.06 26.98 -46.63
C GLN A 157 9.55 26.84 -46.45
N ALA A 158 9.01 25.63 -46.55
CA ALA A 158 7.58 25.38 -46.40
C ALA A 158 7.07 25.77 -44.99
N LEU A 159 7.86 25.48 -43.95
CA LEU A 159 7.54 25.86 -42.57
C LEU A 159 7.50 27.38 -42.39
N PHE A 160 8.48 28.10 -42.95
CA PHE A 160 8.52 29.57 -42.91
C PHE A 160 7.30 30.19 -43.62
N GLU A 161 6.95 29.69 -44.81
CA GLU A 161 5.81 30.18 -45.59
C GLU A 161 4.45 29.85 -44.94
N ALA A 162 4.33 28.67 -44.31
CA ALA A 162 3.12 28.25 -43.61
C ALA A 162 2.81 29.10 -42.36
N GLN A 163 3.82 29.76 -41.79
CA GLN A 163 3.67 30.65 -40.63
C GLN A 163 3.28 32.09 -41.02
N ASP A 164 3.27 32.45 -42.31
CA ASP A 164 2.88 33.79 -42.76
C ASP A 164 1.34 33.92 -42.80
N PRO A 165 0.72 34.73 -41.91
CA PRO A 165 -0.73 34.93 -41.90
C PRO A 165 -1.27 35.65 -43.15
N TYR A 166 -0.38 36.18 -44.02
CA TYR A 166 -0.71 36.81 -45.29
C TYR A 166 -0.18 36.03 -46.50
N GLY A 167 0.33 34.81 -46.29
CA GLY A 167 0.94 33.96 -47.31
C GLY A 167 -0.06 33.43 -48.36
N THR A 168 0.48 32.84 -49.44
CA THR A 168 -0.29 32.29 -50.57
C THR A 168 -0.98 30.96 -50.26
N GLY A 169 -0.62 30.31 -49.15
CA GLY A 169 -1.01 28.94 -48.81
C GLY A 169 -0.07 27.86 -49.36
N GLU A 170 0.90 28.22 -50.21
CA GLU A 170 1.82 27.27 -50.86
C GLU A 170 2.70 26.51 -49.86
N GLY A 171 3.12 27.16 -48.76
CA GLY A 171 3.86 26.49 -47.68
C GLY A 171 3.03 25.39 -46.99
N VAL A 172 1.73 25.58 -46.82
CA VAL A 172 0.83 24.57 -46.25
C VAL A 172 0.68 23.39 -47.22
N ASP A 173 0.48 23.66 -48.51
CA ASP A 173 0.40 22.61 -49.54
C ASP A 173 1.71 21.80 -49.64
N ALA A 174 2.87 22.47 -49.47
CA ALA A 174 4.17 21.81 -49.45
C ALA A 174 4.35 20.91 -48.22
N LEU A 175 3.92 21.38 -47.03
CA LEU A 175 3.91 20.54 -45.82
C LEU A 175 2.97 19.34 -45.98
N ASP A 176 1.80 19.51 -46.60
CA ASP A 176 0.86 18.41 -46.87
C ASP A 176 1.43 17.38 -47.87
N PHE A 177 2.19 17.84 -48.86
CA PHE A 177 2.93 16.94 -49.76
C PHE A 177 3.98 16.13 -48.99
N LEU A 178 4.76 16.76 -48.10
CA LEU A 178 5.73 16.06 -47.27
C LEU A 178 5.05 15.09 -46.29
N ARG A 179 3.87 15.43 -45.73
CA ARG A 179 3.08 14.50 -44.91
C ARG A 179 2.65 13.24 -45.64
N ALA A 180 2.36 13.36 -46.93
CA ALA A 180 1.92 12.23 -47.74
C ALA A 180 3.05 11.25 -48.10
N ARG A 181 4.31 11.63 -47.88
CA ARG A 181 5.48 10.78 -48.12
C ARG A 181 5.68 9.81 -46.97
N GLY A 182 5.60 8.51 -47.25
CA GLY A 182 5.89 7.45 -46.28
C GLY A 182 7.38 7.10 -46.16
N ASP A 183 8.24 7.73 -46.95
CA ASP A 183 9.67 7.39 -47.10
C ASP A 183 10.61 8.37 -46.38
N ILE A 184 10.07 9.33 -45.63
CA ILE A 184 10.85 10.37 -44.95
C ILE A 184 10.47 10.51 -43.48
N ILE A 185 11.39 11.03 -42.70
CA ILE A 185 11.25 11.37 -41.29
C ILE A 185 11.70 12.81 -41.09
N VAL A 186 11.01 13.55 -40.23
CA VAL A 186 11.42 14.90 -39.83
C VAL A 186 11.84 14.89 -38.37
N ASP A 187 13.07 15.36 -38.13
CA ASP A 187 13.72 15.46 -36.82
C ASP A 187 14.33 16.84 -36.68
N SER A 188 13.88 17.62 -35.69
CA SER A 188 14.48 18.92 -35.36
C SER A 188 14.61 19.88 -36.54
N GLY A 189 13.67 19.82 -37.48
CA GLY A 189 13.65 20.63 -38.71
C GLY A 189 14.46 20.07 -39.89
N LYS A 190 15.10 18.90 -39.74
CA LYS A 190 15.83 18.21 -40.79
C LYS A 190 15.05 17.01 -41.30
N VAL A 191 15.20 16.71 -42.59
CA VAL A 191 14.52 15.59 -43.24
C VAL A 191 15.50 14.45 -43.49
N TYR A 192 15.11 13.24 -43.11
CA TYR A 192 15.91 12.03 -43.20
C TYR A 192 15.18 10.93 -43.96
N ALA A 193 15.95 10.05 -44.59
CA ALA A 193 15.53 8.69 -44.95
C ALA A 193 16.19 7.68 -44.01
N VAL A 194 15.63 6.47 -43.95
CA VAL A 194 16.26 5.32 -43.27
C VAL A 194 16.88 4.42 -44.34
N ASP A 195 18.19 4.20 -44.24
CA ASP A 195 18.89 3.20 -45.04
C ASP A 195 19.12 1.95 -44.19
N LEU A 196 18.80 0.77 -44.75
CA LEU A 196 19.19 -0.52 -44.18
C LEU A 196 20.57 -0.90 -44.70
N VAL A 197 21.51 -1.14 -43.79
CA VAL A 197 22.91 -1.42 -44.03
C VAL A 197 23.34 -2.64 -43.24
N THR A 198 24.48 -3.25 -43.56
CA THR A 198 25.02 -4.33 -42.75
C THR A 198 25.97 -3.77 -41.68
N SER A 199 25.97 -4.34 -40.47
CA SER A 199 26.83 -3.93 -39.36
C SER A 199 28.30 -3.82 -39.75
N THR A 200 28.74 -4.63 -40.71
CA THR A 200 30.11 -4.65 -41.19
C THR A 200 30.51 -3.44 -42.05
N ASP A 201 29.54 -2.67 -42.52
CA ASP A 201 29.75 -1.43 -43.27
C ASP A 201 29.89 -0.21 -42.32
N ILE A 202 29.45 -0.37 -41.07
CA ILE A 202 29.43 0.68 -40.05
C ILE A 202 30.61 0.54 -39.09
N TYR A 203 30.78 -0.64 -38.50
CA TYR A 203 31.79 -0.88 -37.47
C TYR A 203 33.05 -1.49 -38.06
N PRO A 204 34.27 -1.00 -37.75
CA PRO A 204 35.52 -1.55 -38.26
C PRO A 204 35.83 -2.93 -37.67
N GLU A 205 36.73 -3.69 -38.32
CA GLU A 205 37.19 -4.98 -37.80
C GLU A 205 37.82 -4.83 -36.41
N GLY A 206 37.38 -5.66 -35.46
CA GLY A 206 37.81 -5.62 -34.05
C GLY A 206 36.89 -4.80 -33.14
N ASP A 207 35.90 -4.10 -33.68
CA ASP A 207 34.84 -3.46 -32.89
C ASP A 207 33.88 -4.51 -32.31
N GLU A 208 33.59 -4.42 -31.02
CA GLU A 208 32.74 -5.38 -30.30
C GLU A 208 31.29 -5.39 -30.80
N TRP A 209 30.83 -4.28 -31.40
CA TRP A 209 29.49 -4.12 -31.95
C TRP A 209 29.41 -4.52 -33.41
N ARG A 210 30.52 -4.93 -34.03
CA ARG A 210 30.54 -5.35 -35.43
C ARG A 210 29.74 -6.62 -35.70
N LEU A 211 29.72 -7.54 -34.74
CA LEU A 211 29.09 -8.86 -34.88
C LEU A 211 27.97 -9.03 -33.86
N ALA A 212 26.96 -9.81 -34.23
CA ALA A 212 25.83 -10.14 -33.38
C ALA A 212 26.30 -10.91 -32.12
N SER A 213 25.76 -10.57 -30.95
CA SER A 213 25.96 -11.42 -29.77
C SER A 213 25.13 -12.69 -29.84
N GLY A 214 23.96 -12.62 -30.48
CA GLY A 214 23.02 -13.73 -30.58
C GLY A 214 22.41 -14.15 -29.25
N ALA A 215 22.44 -13.27 -28.24
CA ALA A 215 21.90 -13.52 -26.90
C ALA A 215 20.39 -13.87 -26.90
N LEU A 216 19.64 -13.35 -27.88
CA LEU A 216 18.22 -13.63 -28.10
C LEU A 216 17.96 -14.54 -29.32
N HIS A 217 19.01 -15.02 -29.99
CA HIS A 217 18.83 -15.82 -31.20
C HIS A 217 18.09 -17.13 -30.89
N GLY A 218 16.90 -17.28 -31.49
CA GLY A 218 16.02 -18.44 -31.25
C GLY A 218 15.34 -18.46 -29.89
N GLN A 219 15.42 -17.37 -29.12
CA GLN A 219 14.70 -17.16 -27.87
C GLN A 219 13.45 -16.29 -28.09
N THR A 220 12.60 -16.20 -27.08
CA THR A 220 11.42 -15.32 -27.08
C THR A 220 11.56 -14.31 -25.95
N LEU A 221 11.33 -13.04 -26.25
CA LEU A 221 11.17 -12.00 -25.24
C LEU A 221 9.80 -12.13 -24.60
N ALA A 222 9.77 -12.23 -23.27
CA ALA A 222 8.55 -12.28 -22.50
C ALA A 222 7.93 -10.88 -22.35
N ALA A 223 8.75 -9.84 -22.18
CA ALA A 223 8.32 -8.45 -22.09
C ALA A 223 9.49 -7.48 -22.38
N VAL A 224 9.14 -6.21 -22.57
CA VAL A 224 10.08 -5.08 -22.52
C VAL A 224 9.62 -4.04 -21.50
N THR A 225 10.57 -3.31 -20.91
CA THR A 225 10.26 -2.35 -19.85
C THR A 225 11.18 -1.13 -19.88
N GLY A 226 10.78 -0.03 -19.26
CA GLY A 226 11.62 1.15 -19.09
C GLY A 226 10.93 2.30 -18.37
N HIS A 227 11.74 3.17 -17.76
CA HIS A 227 11.27 4.39 -17.07
C HIS A 227 11.41 5.63 -17.97
N SER A 228 10.45 6.56 -17.93
CA SER A 228 10.50 7.84 -18.64
C SER A 228 10.74 7.67 -20.15
N LEU A 229 11.85 8.19 -20.69
CA LEU A 229 12.28 7.93 -22.07
C LEU A 229 12.48 6.43 -22.36
N GLY A 230 12.98 5.65 -21.41
CA GLY A 230 13.03 4.18 -21.54
C GLY A 230 11.64 3.57 -21.71
N GLY A 231 10.62 4.13 -21.06
CA GLY A 231 9.23 3.73 -21.24
C GLY A 231 8.69 4.10 -22.63
N HIS A 232 9.06 5.26 -23.16
CA HIS A 232 8.77 5.63 -24.56
C HIS A 232 9.37 4.60 -25.55
N LEU A 233 10.63 4.21 -25.34
CA LEU A 233 11.30 3.18 -26.14
C LEU A 233 10.60 1.82 -26.02
N ALA A 234 10.22 1.40 -24.82
CA ALA A 234 9.48 0.15 -24.61
C ALA A 234 8.16 0.11 -25.40
N MET A 235 7.39 1.22 -25.40
CA MET A 235 6.16 1.31 -26.19
C MET A 235 6.41 1.29 -27.69
N ALA A 236 7.47 1.96 -28.18
CA ALA A 236 7.88 1.92 -29.58
C ALA A 236 8.29 0.50 -30.01
N PHE A 237 9.05 -0.18 -29.15
CA PHE A 237 9.48 -1.57 -29.33
C PHE A 237 8.30 -2.51 -29.48
N SER A 238 7.24 -2.32 -28.67
CA SER A 238 6.00 -3.11 -28.76
C SER A 238 5.40 -3.06 -30.16
N ARG A 239 5.34 -1.87 -30.79
CA ARG A 239 4.82 -1.70 -32.16
C ARG A 239 5.76 -2.27 -33.23
N LEU A 240 7.07 -2.19 -33.03
CA LEU A 240 8.06 -2.73 -33.97
C LEU A 240 8.05 -4.26 -33.99
N PHE A 241 7.99 -4.89 -32.82
CA PHE A 241 8.30 -6.31 -32.68
C PHE A 241 7.19 -7.17 -32.07
N GLY A 242 6.06 -6.56 -31.68
CA GLY A 242 4.90 -7.28 -31.15
C GLY A 242 5.12 -7.89 -29.77
N VAL A 243 5.91 -7.23 -28.92
CA VAL A 243 6.23 -7.68 -27.55
C VAL A 243 5.45 -6.85 -26.53
N GLU A 244 5.00 -7.48 -25.43
CA GLU A 244 4.32 -6.76 -24.34
C GLU A 244 5.26 -5.74 -23.70
N ALA A 245 4.79 -4.51 -23.50
CA ALA A 245 5.56 -3.41 -22.94
C ALA A 245 4.91 -2.85 -21.67
N LEU A 246 5.69 -2.84 -20.58
CA LEU A 246 5.41 -2.03 -19.41
C LEU A 246 6.24 -0.76 -19.47
N ALA A 247 5.59 0.39 -19.62
CA ALA A 247 6.22 1.69 -19.44
C ALA A 247 5.94 2.19 -18.03
N ILE A 248 6.96 2.77 -17.40
CA ILE A 248 6.83 3.45 -16.10
C ILE A 248 7.09 4.90 -16.34
N ASN A 249 6.11 5.74 -16.03
CA ASN A 249 6.16 7.16 -16.33
C ASN A 249 6.55 7.44 -17.80
N GLY A 250 6.14 6.57 -18.73
CA GLY A 250 6.57 6.65 -20.12
C GLY A 250 6.12 7.94 -20.80
N ALA A 251 7.02 8.59 -21.56
CA ALA A 251 6.74 9.90 -22.17
C ALA A 251 5.63 9.90 -23.24
N GLY A 252 5.13 8.73 -23.65
CA GLY A 252 4.16 8.63 -24.74
C GLY A 252 4.79 9.07 -26.06
N PHE A 253 3.98 9.56 -26.99
CA PHE A 253 4.43 10.02 -28.31
C PHE A 253 3.88 11.41 -28.58
N GLY A 254 4.63 12.23 -29.33
CA GLY A 254 4.12 13.52 -29.78
C GLY A 254 2.90 13.33 -30.66
N PHE A 255 1.80 14.00 -30.33
CA PHE A 255 0.60 14.07 -31.15
C PHE A 255 0.04 15.47 -31.08
N THR A 256 -0.08 16.11 -32.24
CA THR A 256 -0.44 17.53 -32.29
C THR A 256 -1.61 17.75 -33.23
N GLN A 257 -2.56 18.58 -32.81
CA GLN A 257 -3.57 19.16 -33.71
C GLN A 257 -3.00 20.29 -34.59
N ASN A 258 -1.68 20.48 -34.60
CA ASN A 258 -1.02 21.55 -35.33
C ASN A 258 -0.73 21.10 -36.77
N PRO A 259 -1.38 21.69 -37.80
CA PRO A 259 -1.13 21.41 -39.20
C PRO A 259 0.22 21.95 -39.70
N ALA A 260 1.11 22.41 -38.82
CA ALA A 260 2.53 22.65 -39.11
C ALA A 260 3.46 21.59 -38.49
N SER A 261 2.96 20.68 -37.65
CA SER A 261 3.76 19.59 -37.07
C SER A 261 3.85 18.39 -38.02
N MET A 262 4.95 17.65 -37.92
CA MET A 262 5.20 16.36 -38.58
C MET A 262 5.12 15.17 -37.63
N ALA A 263 4.91 15.38 -36.32
CA ALA A 263 5.01 14.36 -35.28
C ALA A 263 4.31 13.03 -35.63
N ASP A 264 3.00 13.06 -35.89
CA ASP A 264 2.22 11.85 -36.22
C ASP A 264 2.73 11.15 -37.48
N THR A 265 3.18 11.94 -38.47
CA THR A 265 3.74 11.41 -39.72
C THR A 265 5.07 10.74 -39.45
N THR A 266 5.95 11.39 -38.69
CA THR A 266 7.25 10.84 -38.28
C THR A 266 7.09 9.54 -37.48
N VAL A 267 6.14 9.48 -36.54
CA VAL A 267 5.82 8.25 -35.77
C VAL A 267 5.45 7.10 -36.70
N ASN A 268 4.54 7.33 -37.63
CA ASN A 268 4.12 6.27 -38.54
C ASN A 268 5.20 5.87 -39.54
N ASN A 269 5.91 6.86 -40.10
CA ASN A 269 6.91 6.62 -41.12
C ASN A 269 8.13 5.90 -40.56
N LEU A 270 8.71 6.36 -39.43
CA LEU A 270 9.88 5.69 -38.88
C LEU A 270 9.57 4.24 -38.54
N LEU A 271 8.47 3.99 -37.82
CA LEU A 271 8.15 2.63 -37.39
C LEU A 271 7.79 1.73 -38.58
N ALA A 272 7.15 2.25 -39.63
CA ALA A 272 6.91 1.50 -40.86
C ALA A 272 8.21 1.24 -41.66
N LEU A 273 9.13 2.20 -41.73
CA LEU A 273 10.44 2.06 -42.38
C LEU A 273 11.33 1.03 -41.69
N LEU A 274 11.08 0.77 -40.40
CA LEU A 274 11.72 -0.27 -39.60
C LEU A 274 10.93 -1.60 -39.57
N ASP A 275 9.97 -1.78 -40.49
CA ASP A 275 9.13 -2.98 -40.63
C ASP A 275 8.20 -3.26 -39.43
N GLY A 276 7.84 -2.22 -38.68
CA GLY A 276 6.87 -2.27 -37.60
C GLY A 276 5.42 -2.29 -38.08
N ALA A 277 4.50 -2.59 -37.15
CA ALA A 277 3.08 -2.65 -37.44
C ALA A 277 2.48 -1.28 -37.81
N ASP A 278 1.35 -1.31 -38.53
CA ASP A 278 0.61 -0.11 -38.99
C ASP A 278 0.15 0.80 -37.84
N SER A 279 -0.09 0.24 -36.65
CA SER A 279 -0.54 0.97 -35.46
C SER A 279 -0.05 0.28 -34.19
N PHE A 280 -0.07 1.02 -33.07
CA PHE A 280 0.13 0.42 -31.75
C PHE A 280 -1.01 -0.54 -31.40
N ASP A 281 -0.69 -1.68 -30.78
CA ASP A 281 -1.70 -2.54 -30.14
C ASP A 281 -1.84 -2.12 -28.68
N SER A 282 -2.94 -1.44 -28.36
CA SER A 282 -3.16 -0.91 -27.02
C SER A 282 -3.27 -1.98 -25.94
N LYS A 283 -3.50 -3.25 -26.29
CA LYS A 283 -3.55 -4.37 -25.34
C LYS A 283 -2.17 -4.87 -24.94
N MET A 284 -1.15 -4.57 -25.75
CA MET A 284 0.23 -4.99 -25.53
C MET A 284 1.01 -3.95 -24.73
N ILE A 285 0.40 -2.80 -24.42
CA ILE A 285 1.09 -1.65 -23.82
C ILE A 285 0.33 -1.21 -22.57
N LEU A 286 1.04 -1.13 -21.46
CA LEU A 286 0.58 -0.51 -20.22
C LEU A 286 1.61 0.53 -19.80
N ASN A 287 1.18 1.78 -19.62
CA ASN A 287 1.97 2.84 -19.02
C ASN A 287 1.42 3.18 -17.64
N ILE A 288 2.22 2.95 -16.59
CA ILE A 288 1.85 3.27 -15.22
C ILE A 288 2.58 4.55 -14.81
N TYR A 289 1.87 5.51 -14.23
CA TYR A 289 2.44 6.80 -13.82
C TYR A 289 2.11 7.17 -12.38
N GLY A 290 2.93 8.00 -11.73
CA GLY A 290 2.69 8.45 -10.36
C GLY A 290 1.49 9.39 -10.25
N ASP A 291 0.61 9.18 -9.27
CA ASP A 291 -0.64 9.92 -9.11
C ASP A 291 -0.49 11.30 -8.43
N LYS A 292 0.65 11.57 -7.78
CA LYS A 292 0.94 12.85 -7.10
C LYS A 292 1.85 13.74 -7.96
N GLY A 293 1.78 15.05 -7.72
CA GLY A 293 2.69 16.02 -8.35
C GLY A 293 2.31 16.45 -9.78
N TRP A 294 3.17 17.25 -10.41
CA TRP A 294 2.99 17.67 -11.81
C TRP A 294 3.68 16.69 -12.76
N GLU A 295 2.88 15.98 -13.56
CA GLU A 295 3.39 15.13 -14.64
C GLU A 295 3.51 15.89 -15.96
N PHE A 296 4.74 16.25 -16.35
CA PHE A 296 5.04 16.82 -17.68
C PHE A 296 5.38 15.77 -18.73
N VAL A 297 5.79 14.59 -18.27
CA VAL A 297 6.38 13.56 -19.13
C VAL A 297 5.34 12.54 -19.52
N ALA A 298 4.67 11.93 -18.53
CA ALA A 298 3.71 10.87 -18.76
C ALA A 298 2.32 11.36 -19.23
N GLN A 299 2.22 12.58 -19.77
CA GLN A 299 0.92 13.19 -20.09
C GLN A 299 0.10 12.39 -21.09
N HIS A 300 -1.21 12.43 -20.92
CA HIS A 300 -2.19 12.00 -21.92
C HIS A 300 -3.05 13.20 -22.33
N GLY A 301 -2.71 13.85 -23.44
CA GLY A 301 -3.31 15.13 -23.81
C GLY A 301 -2.94 15.65 -25.21
N PRO A 302 -3.04 16.97 -25.45
CA PRO A 302 -2.89 17.57 -26.78
C PRO A 302 -1.43 17.72 -27.27
N VAL A 303 -0.45 17.32 -26.45
CA VAL A 303 0.99 17.41 -26.76
C VAL A 303 1.58 16.01 -26.86
N LEU A 304 1.36 15.19 -25.84
CA LEU A 304 1.77 13.79 -25.77
C LEU A 304 0.55 12.90 -25.65
N PHE A 305 0.52 11.80 -26.37
CA PHE A 305 -0.50 10.76 -26.23
C PHE A 305 0.11 9.44 -25.79
N GLN A 306 -0.70 8.65 -25.09
CA GLN A 306 -0.34 7.31 -24.63
C GLN A 306 -1.01 6.28 -25.55
N PRO A 307 -0.26 5.36 -26.17
CA PRO A 307 -0.80 4.44 -27.19
C PRO A 307 -1.51 3.21 -26.63
N GLY A 308 -1.45 2.98 -25.30
CA GLY A 308 -2.00 1.81 -24.62
C GLY A 308 -2.75 2.17 -23.33
N GLY A 309 -2.80 1.21 -22.40
CA GLY A 309 -3.29 1.46 -21.04
C GLY A 309 -2.50 2.58 -20.36
N TYR A 310 -3.16 3.40 -19.56
CA TYR A 310 -2.57 4.57 -18.92
C TYR A 310 -3.17 4.74 -17.54
N GLU A 311 -2.49 4.21 -16.53
CA GLU A 311 -3.07 4.02 -15.21
C GLU A 311 -2.24 4.70 -14.10
N PRO A 312 -2.89 5.42 -13.17
CA PRO A 312 -2.21 6.02 -12.04
C PRO A 312 -1.85 4.96 -10.99
N ALA A 313 -0.65 5.04 -10.44
CA ALA A 313 -0.23 4.34 -9.24
C ALA A 313 0.01 5.35 -8.12
N PHE A 314 -0.47 5.04 -6.92
CA PHE A 314 -0.17 5.82 -5.74
C PHE A 314 1.33 5.91 -5.52
N ILE A 315 1.83 7.12 -5.30
CA ILE A 315 3.19 7.35 -4.80
C ILE A 315 3.15 8.21 -3.54
N GLU A 316 4.09 7.95 -2.63
CA GLU A 316 4.17 8.73 -1.39
C GLU A 316 4.56 10.18 -1.64
N THR A 317 3.90 11.10 -0.93
CA THR A 317 4.35 12.48 -0.89
C THR A 317 5.46 12.65 0.13
N THR A 318 6.58 13.26 -0.27
CA THR A 318 7.57 13.76 0.67
C THR A 318 7.14 15.15 1.20
N PRO A 319 7.69 15.64 2.33
CA PRO A 319 7.41 17.00 2.83
C PRO A 319 7.80 18.14 1.87
N PHE A 320 8.49 17.84 0.78
CA PHE A 320 8.86 18.74 -0.30
C PHE A 320 8.02 18.45 -1.56
N LEU A 321 8.15 19.27 -2.61
CA LEU A 321 7.40 19.08 -3.85
C LEU A 321 7.59 17.65 -4.39
N THR A 322 6.53 16.85 -4.35
CA THR A 322 6.55 15.47 -4.88
C THR A 322 6.28 15.53 -6.37
N TYR A 323 7.15 14.89 -7.16
CA TYR A 323 6.98 14.74 -8.60
C TYR A 323 6.49 13.32 -8.87
N GLY A 324 5.39 13.16 -9.62
CA GLY A 324 4.87 11.85 -10.06
C GLY A 324 5.88 11.04 -10.88
N HIS A 325 6.93 11.71 -11.35
CA HIS A 325 7.97 11.19 -12.21
C HIS A 325 9.14 10.52 -11.47
N GLY A 326 9.03 10.34 -10.14
CA GLY A 326 10.08 9.74 -9.32
C GLY A 326 10.24 8.23 -9.59
N LYS A 327 11.39 7.82 -10.14
CA LYS A 327 11.70 6.41 -10.44
C LYS A 327 11.61 5.50 -9.20
N GLU A 328 12.27 5.91 -8.11
CA GLU A 328 12.35 5.13 -6.86
C GLU A 328 10.96 4.92 -6.25
N GLN A 329 10.16 5.99 -6.16
CA GLN A 329 8.81 5.94 -5.60
C GLN A 329 7.91 5.00 -6.39
N MET A 330 8.05 4.98 -7.72
CA MET A 330 7.31 4.05 -8.58
C MET A 330 7.74 2.61 -8.39
N THR A 331 9.05 2.32 -8.30
CA THR A 331 9.53 0.96 -8.04
C THR A 331 9.03 0.46 -6.69
N ASP A 332 9.17 1.29 -5.64
CA ASP A 332 8.75 0.96 -4.28
C ASP A 332 7.23 0.67 -4.26
N ALA A 333 6.41 1.51 -4.90
CA ALA A 333 4.96 1.32 -5.03
C ALA A 333 4.58 -0.01 -5.72
N LEU A 334 5.19 -0.27 -6.87
CA LEU A 334 4.90 -1.47 -7.66
C LEU A 334 5.41 -2.75 -6.98
N ALA A 335 6.45 -2.66 -6.15
CA ALA A 335 6.93 -3.78 -5.34
C ALA A 335 5.93 -4.13 -4.23
N VAL A 336 5.33 -3.14 -3.55
CA VAL A 336 4.27 -3.38 -2.57
C VAL A 336 3.02 -3.96 -3.22
N PHE A 337 2.63 -3.48 -4.41
CA PHE A 337 1.53 -4.08 -5.17
C PHE A 337 1.78 -5.55 -5.52
N ASP A 338 3.01 -5.89 -5.87
CA ASP A 338 3.37 -7.27 -6.18
C ASP A 338 3.13 -8.22 -4.98
N LEU A 339 3.38 -7.77 -3.75
CA LEU A 339 3.10 -8.56 -2.55
C LEU A 339 1.63 -9.00 -2.48
N PHE A 340 0.71 -8.06 -2.67
CA PHE A 340 -0.72 -8.39 -2.62
C PHE A 340 -1.19 -9.23 -3.79
N VAL A 341 -0.68 -8.97 -5.01
CA VAL A 341 -1.04 -9.77 -6.19
C VAL A 341 -0.56 -11.22 -6.04
N ARG A 342 0.60 -11.43 -5.39
CA ARG A 342 1.10 -12.77 -5.03
C ARG A 342 0.30 -13.41 -3.90
N LEU A 343 -0.05 -12.64 -2.86
CA LEU A 343 -0.77 -13.13 -1.70
C LEU A 343 -2.23 -13.48 -2.01
N VAL A 344 -2.86 -12.72 -2.92
CA VAL A 344 -4.29 -12.77 -3.26
C VAL A 344 -4.44 -13.13 -4.74
N PRO A 345 -4.41 -14.43 -5.11
CA PRO A 345 -4.31 -14.87 -6.50
C PRO A 345 -5.45 -14.37 -7.40
N GLY A 346 -6.64 -14.15 -6.83
CA GLY A 346 -7.81 -13.64 -7.55
C GLY A 346 -7.59 -12.26 -8.18
N LEU A 347 -6.65 -11.46 -7.66
CA LEU A 347 -6.31 -10.16 -8.25
C LEU A 347 -5.67 -10.29 -9.65
N ASN A 348 -4.98 -11.40 -9.94
CA ASN A 348 -4.41 -11.66 -11.27
C ASN A 348 -5.47 -11.82 -12.37
N ALA A 349 -6.73 -12.07 -12.01
CA ALA A 349 -7.82 -12.19 -12.96
C ALA A 349 -8.50 -10.85 -13.29
N LEU A 350 -8.15 -9.78 -12.58
CA LEU A 350 -8.70 -8.44 -12.79
C LEU A 350 -7.86 -7.68 -13.82
N ALA A 351 -8.49 -6.68 -14.45
CA ALA A 351 -7.77 -5.76 -15.33
C ALA A 351 -6.86 -4.82 -14.48
N PRO A 352 -5.71 -4.36 -15.03
CA PRO A 352 -4.74 -3.57 -14.27
C PRO A 352 -5.33 -2.32 -13.60
N ASP A 353 -6.24 -1.61 -14.27
CA ASP A 353 -6.95 -0.43 -13.76
C ASP A 353 -7.75 -0.75 -12.50
N ALA A 354 -8.47 -1.89 -12.49
CA ALA A 354 -9.26 -2.33 -11.36
C ALA A 354 -8.39 -2.77 -10.16
N VAL A 355 -7.20 -3.31 -10.43
CA VAL A 355 -6.23 -3.70 -9.40
C VAL A 355 -5.61 -2.45 -8.77
N LEU A 356 -5.07 -1.55 -9.60
CA LEU A 356 -4.45 -0.30 -9.15
C LEU A 356 -5.43 0.59 -8.39
N ALA A 357 -6.68 0.72 -8.86
CA ALA A 357 -7.70 1.52 -8.17
C ALA A 357 -8.05 1.01 -6.77
N ARG A 358 -7.95 -0.31 -6.52
CA ARG A 358 -8.14 -0.88 -5.17
C ARG A 358 -6.96 -0.53 -4.28
N PHE A 359 -5.74 -0.68 -4.79
CA PHE A 359 -4.55 -0.43 -3.99
C PHE A 359 -4.29 1.04 -3.71
N ASN A 360 -4.56 1.94 -4.67
CA ASN A 360 -4.39 3.37 -4.44
C ASN A 360 -5.25 3.83 -3.26
N ARG A 361 -6.49 3.35 -3.14
CA ARG A 361 -7.33 3.63 -1.97
C ARG A 361 -6.75 3.08 -0.67
N LEU A 362 -6.25 1.84 -0.68
CA LEU A 362 -5.63 1.24 0.51
C LEU A 362 -4.39 2.00 0.98
N LEU A 363 -3.56 2.44 0.04
CA LEU A 363 -2.36 3.23 0.33
C LEU A 363 -2.70 4.64 0.82
N GLU A 364 -3.69 5.29 0.22
CA GLU A 364 -4.21 6.58 0.69
C GLU A 364 -4.71 6.49 2.13
N ALA A 365 -5.49 5.45 2.45
CA ALA A 365 -6.01 5.19 3.79
C ALA A 365 -4.93 4.84 4.84
N SER A 366 -3.70 4.55 4.41
CA SER A 366 -2.56 4.18 5.29
C SER A 366 -1.54 5.32 5.47
N SER A 367 -1.83 6.53 4.94
CA SER A 367 -0.83 7.58 4.72
C SER A 367 -0.71 8.68 5.79
N ASP A 368 -1.54 8.67 6.83
CA ASP A 368 -1.60 9.70 7.88
C ASP A 368 -0.48 9.67 8.92
N LYS A 369 0.41 8.68 8.88
CA LYS A 369 1.73 8.80 9.51
C LYS A 369 2.65 9.52 8.51
N ALA A 370 2.93 10.81 8.75
CA ALA A 370 3.69 11.73 7.90
C ALA A 370 5.17 11.37 7.58
N ALA A 371 5.53 10.10 7.66
CA ALA A 371 6.61 9.44 6.96
C ALA A 371 6.26 7.94 6.97
N SER A 372 6.18 7.28 5.79
CA SER A 372 6.12 5.82 5.59
C SER A 372 4.75 5.11 5.41
N SER A 373 3.89 5.56 4.50
CA SER A 373 2.66 4.84 4.09
C SER A 373 2.91 3.46 3.45
N PHE A 374 4.04 3.27 2.74
CA PHE A 374 4.49 1.97 2.24
C PHE A 374 5.04 1.11 3.37
N ASP A 375 5.85 1.67 4.26
CA ASP A 375 6.40 0.88 5.38
C ASP A 375 5.30 0.45 6.35
N ALA A 376 4.23 1.23 6.49
CA ALA A 376 3.06 0.85 7.28
C ALA A 376 2.37 -0.39 6.68
N ILE A 377 2.10 -0.40 5.37
CA ILE A 377 1.46 -1.56 4.72
C ILE A 377 2.38 -2.78 4.69
N VAL A 378 3.67 -2.59 4.38
CA VAL A 378 4.67 -3.66 4.44
C VAL A 378 4.81 -4.16 5.88
N GLY A 379 4.73 -3.27 6.87
CA GLY A 379 4.67 -3.56 8.30
C GLY A 379 3.47 -4.43 8.66
N THR A 380 2.24 -4.02 8.32
CA THR A 380 1.02 -4.83 8.54
C THR A 380 1.13 -6.22 7.92
N LEU A 381 1.63 -6.33 6.68
CA LEU A 381 1.85 -7.64 6.04
C LEU A 381 2.96 -8.45 6.73
N SER A 382 4.01 -7.77 7.19
CA SER A 382 5.09 -8.38 7.96
C SER A 382 4.58 -8.93 9.27
N ASP A 383 3.85 -8.14 10.06
CA ASP A 383 3.27 -8.55 11.35
C ASP A 383 2.31 -9.73 11.15
N LEU A 384 1.50 -9.70 10.08
CA LEU A 384 0.60 -10.81 9.75
C LEU A 384 1.38 -12.11 9.43
N LEU A 385 2.46 -12.04 8.65
CA LEU A 385 3.07 -13.22 8.03
C LEU A 385 4.36 -13.71 8.70
N ILE A 386 5.07 -12.82 9.41
CA ILE A 386 6.39 -13.02 9.99
C ILE A 386 6.30 -12.93 11.51
N THR A 387 6.20 -14.07 12.19
CA THR A 387 6.00 -14.16 13.65
C THR A 387 7.16 -14.82 14.41
N ASP A 388 8.24 -15.15 13.70
CA ASP A 388 9.40 -15.85 14.26
C ASP A 388 10.50 -14.90 14.76
N GLY A 389 10.24 -13.58 14.76
CA GLY A 389 11.20 -12.55 15.16
C GLY A 389 12.41 -12.44 14.23
N SER A 390 12.33 -12.99 13.01
CA SER A 390 13.45 -12.99 12.06
C SER A 390 13.89 -11.60 11.59
N LEU A 391 13.08 -10.56 11.84
CA LEU A 391 13.33 -9.17 11.45
C LEU A 391 13.79 -8.28 12.61
N ASP A 392 13.81 -8.79 13.86
CA ASP A 392 14.13 -8.00 15.07
C ASP A 392 15.56 -7.44 15.12
N SER A 393 16.45 -7.88 14.22
CA SER A 393 17.88 -7.52 14.20
C SER A 393 18.30 -6.58 13.06
N VAL A 394 17.37 -6.11 12.23
CA VAL A 394 17.70 -5.23 11.10
C VAL A 394 17.91 -3.79 11.60
N ASP A 395 19.02 -3.17 11.19
CA ASP A 395 19.52 -1.89 11.72
C ASP A 395 18.57 -0.71 11.40
N ALA A 396 18.03 -0.07 12.44
CA ALA A 396 17.01 0.99 12.35
C ALA A 396 17.53 2.33 11.78
N ASP A 397 18.84 2.48 11.60
CA ASP A 397 19.47 3.73 11.16
C ASP A 397 19.37 3.97 9.63
N ASN A 398 18.96 2.96 8.84
CA ASN A 398 18.67 3.11 7.40
C ASN A 398 17.26 2.60 7.06
N THR A 399 16.29 3.51 7.11
CA THR A 399 14.86 3.20 6.95
C THR A 399 14.54 2.46 5.65
N ARG A 400 15.11 2.86 4.51
CA ARG A 400 14.82 2.20 3.21
C ARG A 400 15.37 0.78 3.12
N ALA A 401 16.55 0.51 3.68
CA ALA A 401 17.11 -0.84 3.73
C ALA A 401 16.28 -1.76 4.63
N LEU A 402 15.80 -1.23 5.76
CA LEU A 402 14.88 -1.93 6.66
C LEU A 402 13.55 -2.27 5.95
N SER A 403 12.95 -1.30 5.26
CA SER A 403 11.72 -1.51 4.48
C SER A 403 11.88 -2.58 3.42
N TYR A 404 13.00 -2.58 2.69
CA TYR A 404 13.29 -3.59 1.67
C TYR A 404 13.57 -4.97 2.28
N ALA A 405 14.19 -5.06 3.46
CA ALA A 405 14.33 -6.31 4.18
C ALA A 405 12.97 -6.92 4.55
N HIS A 406 12.03 -6.10 5.05
CA HIS A 406 10.66 -6.53 5.33
C HIS A 406 9.95 -6.97 4.04
N LEU A 407 10.04 -6.18 2.97
CA LEU A 407 9.42 -6.49 1.68
C LEU A 407 9.89 -7.86 1.15
N ILE A 408 11.19 -8.14 1.18
CA ILE A 408 11.77 -9.41 0.73
C ILE A 408 11.36 -10.56 1.64
N ALA A 409 11.35 -10.36 2.97
CA ALA A 409 10.91 -11.39 3.91
C ALA A 409 9.45 -11.76 3.70
N VAL A 410 8.58 -10.76 3.54
CA VAL A 410 7.16 -10.93 3.23
C VAL A 410 6.99 -11.64 1.88
N LYS A 411 7.68 -11.22 0.82
CA LYS A 411 7.67 -11.88 -0.50
C LYS A 411 8.04 -13.36 -0.39
N ASN A 412 9.17 -13.68 0.24
CA ASN A 412 9.64 -15.05 0.44
C ASN A 412 8.64 -15.89 1.25
N LYS A 413 8.04 -15.29 2.28
CA LYS A 413 7.01 -15.95 3.08
C LYS A 413 5.78 -16.25 2.23
N ILE A 414 5.29 -15.30 1.45
CA ILE A 414 4.15 -15.49 0.52
C ILE A 414 4.43 -16.65 -0.44
N GLU A 415 5.62 -16.72 -1.02
CA GLU A 415 6.01 -17.81 -1.93
C GLU A 415 6.04 -19.20 -1.27
N SER A 416 6.22 -19.25 0.04
CA SER A 416 6.15 -20.51 0.81
C SER A 416 4.73 -20.92 1.20
N LEU A 417 3.75 -20.02 1.09
CA LEU A 417 2.37 -20.28 1.48
C LEU A 417 1.66 -21.19 0.47
N PRO A 418 0.67 -21.99 0.92
CA PRO A 418 -0.20 -22.70 -0.01
C PRO A 418 -1.01 -21.71 -0.85
N VAL A 419 -1.28 -22.06 -2.11
CA VAL A 419 -2.20 -21.30 -2.97
C VAL A 419 -3.63 -21.55 -2.51
N VAL A 420 -4.24 -20.54 -1.91
CA VAL A 420 -5.62 -20.54 -1.39
C VAL A 420 -6.36 -19.36 -2.02
N ASP A 421 -7.69 -19.46 -2.13
CA ASP A 421 -8.55 -18.38 -2.65
C ASP A 421 -8.71 -17.26 -1.61
N ARG A 422 -7.63 -16.51 -1.39
CA ARG A 422 -7.61 -15.37 -0.49
C ARG A 422 -8.35 -14.20 -1.11
N GLN A 423 -8.95 -13.36 -0.27
CA GLN A 423 -9.63 -12.13 -0.67
C GLN A 423 -9.07 -10.94 0.09
N LEU A 424 -8.70 -9.90 -0.66
CA LEU A 424 -8.37 -8.59 -0.10
C LEU A 424 -9.66 -7.83 0.19
N ILE A 425 -9.93 -7.59 1.46
CA ILE A 425 -11.07 -6.79 1.92
C ILE A 425 -10.53 -5.43 2.33
N ASP A 426 -11.02 -4.37 1.68
CA ASP A 426 -10.84 -2.99 2.12
C ASP A 426 -11.89 -2.70 3.21
N ILE A 427 -11.45 -2.23 4.38
CA ILE A 427 -12.34 -1.93 5.50
C ILE A 427 -13.35 -0.81 5.14
N GLN A 428 -12.99 0.05 4.19
CA GLN A 428 -13.88 1.09 3.68
C GLN A 428 -15.00 0.58 2.77
N ASP A 429 -14.91 -0.64 2.24
CA ASP A 429 -15.99 -1.23 1.43
C ASP A 429 -17.27 -1.50 2.25
N TYR A 430 -17.19 -1.53 3.59
CA TYR A 430 -18.35 -1.67 4.47
C TYR A 430 -19.10 -0.35 4.67
N SER A 431 -20.43 -0.41 4.49
CA SER A 431 -21.32 0.76 4.57
C SER A 431 -21.43 1.43 5.95
N SER A 432 -21.05 0.72 7.03
CA SER A 432 -21.06 1.23 8.39
C SER A 432 -20.16 0.40 9.30
N ALA A 433 -19.76 0.98 10.45
CA ALA A 433 -19.03 0.26 11.50
C ALA A 433 -19.83 -0.96 12.02
N ASP A 434 -21.16 -0.84 12.16
CA ASP A 434 -22.01 -1.97 12.56
C ASP A 434 -21.95 -3.13 11.55
N ALA A 435 -21.95 -2.84 10.24
CA ALA A 435 -21.88 -3.88 9.21
C ALA A 435 -20.51 -4.57 9.21
N LEU A 436 -19.43 -3.81 9.44
CA LEU A 436 -18.08 -4.33 9.60
C LEU A 436 -17.96 -5.23 10.85
N ALA A 437 -18.47 -4.77 11.99
CA ALA A 437 -18.47 -5.54 13.23
C ALA A 437 -19.30 -6.82 13.11
N GLU A 438 -20.44 -6.78 12.43
CA GLU A 438 -21.25 -7.97 12.15
C GLU A 438 -20.48 -8.98 11.29
N ALA A 439 -19.81 -8.52 10.22
CA ALA A 439 -18.97 -9.39 9.39
C ALA A 439 -17.81 -10.01 10.19
N ALA A 440 -17.17 -9.23 11.07
CA ALA A 440 -16.11 -9.69 11.95
C ALA A 440 -16.56 -10.80 12.93
N THR A 441 -17.85 -10.98 13.19
CA THR A 441 -18.32 -12.14 13.96
C THR A 441 -18.14 -13.48 13.22
N SER A 442 -18.00 -13.44 11.91
CA SER A 442 -17.88 -14.65 11.07
C SER A 442 -16.51 -14.85 10.44
N ASP A 443 -15.67 -13.81 10.44
CA ASP A 443 -14.39 -13.79 9.74
C ASP A 443 -13.24 -13.42 10.69
N VAL A 444 -12.28 -14.33 10.86
CA VAL A 444 -11.12 -14.11 11.74
C VAL A 444 -10.17 -13.05 11.19
N ALA A 445 -10.09 -12.88 9.87
CA ALA A 445 -9.26 -11.87 9.25
C ALA A 445 -9.75 -10.46 9.61
N LEU A 446 -11.08 -10.26 9.65
CA LEU A 446 -11.66 -9.00 10.09
C LEU A 446 -11.46 -8.78 11.58
N ARG A 447 -11.54 -9.81 12.43
CA ARG A 447 -11.24 -9.64 13.87
C ARG A 447 -9.79 -9.21 14.09
N TYR A 448 -8.86 -9.83 13.36
CA TYR A 448 -7.45 -9.44 13.39
C TYR A 448 -7.26 -7.98 12.94
N ALA A 449 -7.88 -7.58 11.82
CA ALA A 449 -7.78 -6.21 11.34
C ALA A 449 -8.38 -5.19 12.33
N LEU A 450 -9.50 -5.51 12.97
CA LEU A 450 -10.10 -4.64 13.98
C LEU A 450 -9.24 -4.51 15.25
N LEU A 451 -8.59 -5.59 15.68
CA LEU A 451 -7.73 -5.60 16.86
C LEU A 451 -6.46 -4.78 16.63
N ASN A 452 -5.83 -4.95 15.47
CA ASN A 452 -4.59 -4.27 15.10
C ASN A 452 -4.79 -2.92 14.41
N LEU A 453 -6.05 -2.50 14.21
CA LEU A 453 -6.43 -1.27 13.50
C LEU A 453 -5.90 -1.22 12.05
N ASP A 454 -5.85 -2.37 11.38
CA ASP A 454 -5.41 -2.48 9.98
C ASP A 454 -6.48 -1.97 8.99
N PRO A 455 -6.09 -1.26 7.92
CA PRO A 455 -7.03 -0.72 6.93
C PRO A 455 -7.58 -1.76 5.96
N PHE A 456 -7.08 -3.00 6.02
CA PHE A 456 -7.53 -4.12 5.19
C PHE A 456 -7.50 -5.45 5.94
N ALA A 457 -8.14 -6.48 5.37
CA ALA A 457 -8.05 -7.85 5.84
C ALA A 457 -7.80 -8.84 4.68
N ILE A 458 -7.10 -9.93 4.96
CA ILE A 458 -6.84 -11.02 4.01
C ILE A 458 -7.72 -12.22 4.40
N SER A 459 -8.95 -12.22 3.90
CA SER A 459 -9.94 -13.27 4.19
C SER A 459 -9.71 -14.52 3.32
N GLY A 460 -10.38 -15.62 3.66
CA GLY A 460 -10.35 -16.88 2.91
C GLY A 460 -9.22 -17.84 3.29
N ASP A 461 -8.34 -17.46 4.23
CA ASP A 461 -7.26 -18.31 4.73
C ASP A 461 -7.03 -18.13 6.24
N ASP A 462 -7.92 -18.73 7.05
CA ASP A 462 -7.84 -18.71 8.52
C ASP A 462 -6.48 -19.21 9.06
N ALA A 463 -5.73 -20.00 8.29
CA ALA A 463 -4.44 -20.53 8.72
C ALA A 463 -3.38 -19.43 8.94
N LEU A 464 -3.52 -18.27 8.29
CA LEU A 464 -2.66 -17.10 8.51
C LEU A 464 -2.78 -16.56 9.94
N TYR A 465 -3.95 -16.76 10.56
CA TYR A 465 -4.31 -16.15 11.84
C TYR A 465 -4.14 -17.08 13.04
N VAL A 466 -3.81 -18.36 12.83
CA VAL A 466 -3.68 -19.35 13.91
C VAL A 466 -2.57 -18.95 14.90
N GLN A 467 -1.46 -18.43 14.39
CA GLN A 467 -0.33 -17.96 15.22
C GLN A 467 -0.67 -16.71 16.04
N HIS A 468 -1.62 -15.91 15.55
CA HIS A 468 -2.12 -14.68 16.16
C HIS A 468 -3.30 -14.92 17.11
N ASN A 469 -3.70 -16.18 17.28
CA ASN A 469 -4.82 -16.58 18.13
C ASN A 469 -4.41 -17.72 19.09
N SER A 470 -3.18 -17.66 19.59
CA SER A 470 -2.60 -18.73 20.40
C SER A 470 -3.12 -18.73 21.84
N ALA A 471 -3.42 -17.55 22.40
CA ALA A 471 -4.07 -17.37 23.69
C ALA A 471 -5.59 -17.16 23.57
N GLY A 472 -6.11 -17.01 22.35
CA GLY A 472 -7.53 -16.77 22.09
C GLY A 472 -7.87 -15.29 21.85
N GLU A 473 -6.87 -14.49 21.49
CA GLU A 473 -6.90 -13.06 21.24
C GLU A 473 -7.97 -12.66 20.19
N LEU A 474 -8.25 -13.55 19.22
CA LEU A 474 -9.22 -13.35 18.15
C LEU A 474 -10.53 -14.12 18.38
N ASN A 475 -10.68 -14.80 19.52
CA ASN A 475 -11.89 -15.54 19.83
C ASN A 475 -13.04 -14.58 20.16
N LEU A 476 -14.23 -14.90 19.66
CA LEU A 476 -15.42 -14.21 20.13
C LEU A 476 -15.68 -14.56 21.59
N TYR A 477 -16.26 -13.59 22.27
CA TYR A 477 -16.62 -13.73 23.67
C TYR A 477 -17.43 -15.01 23.97
N ASP A 478 -16.92 -15.85 24.87
CA ASP A 478 -17.58 -17.06 25.35
C ASP A 478 -18.05 -16.88 26.80
N SER A 479 -19.36 -16.93 26.97
CA SER A 479 -20.00 -16.78 28.26
C SER A 479 -19.70 -17.86 29.30
N SER A 480 -19.20 -19.02 28.89
CA SER A 480 -18.89 -20.11 29.80
C SER A 480 -17.55 -19.98 30.50
N ILE A 481 -16.60 -19.26 29.89
CA ILE A 481 -15.25 -19.06 30.42
C ILE A 481 -14.97 -17.59 30.75
N GLY A 482 -15.76 -16.65 30.23
CA GLY A 482 -15.54 -15.23 30.51
C GLY A 482 -14.29 -14.72 29.82
N GLU A 483 -14.12 -15.01 28.52
CA GLU A 483 -12.98 -14.53 27.74
C GLU A 483 -13.43 -14.27 26.30
N GLY A 484 -12.74 -13.35 25.62
CA GLY A 484 -12.87 -13.08 24.17
C GLY A 484 -13.57 -11.77 23.82
N LEU A 485 -13.57 -11.43 22.53
CA LEU A 485 -14.02 -10.15 22.00
C LEU A 485 -15.54 -10.00 22.07
N THR A 486 -16.03 -8.99 22.80
CA THR A 486 -17.47 -8.74 22.91
C THR A 486 -18.03 -8.07 21.66
N GLY A 487 -19.34 -8.19 21.46
CA GLY A 487 -20.01 -7.52 20.35
C GLY A 487 -19.97 -5.99 20.44
N GLN A 488 -19.84 -5.42 21.64
CA GLN A 488 -19.70 -3.98 21.83
C GLN A 488 -18.27 -3.54 21.51
N TYR A 489 -17.26 -4.28 21.99
CA TYR A 489 -15.86 -4.10 21.62
C TYR A 489 -15.66 -4.08 20.10
N LEU A 490 -16.17 -5.09 19.38
CA LEU A 490 -16.04 -5.16 17.91
C LEU A 490 -16.69 -3.98 17.20
N LYS A 491 -17.81 -3.45 17.70
CA LYS A 491 -18.47 -2.27 17.12
C LYS A 491 -17.64 -1.01 17.30
N ASP A 492 -17.10 -0.80 18.48
CA ASP A 492 -16.33 0.40 18.76
C ASP A 492 -14.94 0.34 18.12
N ARG A 493 -14.32 -0.85 18.03
CA ARG A 493 -13.12 -1.08 17.18
C ARG A 493 -13.39 -0.84 15.71
N ALA A 494 -14.51 -1.34 15.17
CA ALA A 494 -14.93 -1.07 13.80
C ALA A 494 -15.15 0.42 13.54
N LYS A 495 -15.68 1.15 14.53
CA LYS A 495 -15.84 2.60 14.46
C LYS A 495 -14.47 3.30 14.49
N PHE A 496 -13.55 2.84 15.32
CA PHE A 496 -12.19 3.39 15.41
C PHE A 496 -11.44 3.22 14.09
N VAL A 497 -11.30 2.00 13.56
CA VAL A 497 -10.53 1.77 12.33
C VAL A 497 -11.10 2.53 11.12
N LYS A 498 -12.43 2.60 10.98
CA LYS A 498 -13.05 3.40 9.91
C LYS A 498 -12.77 4.89 10.08
N THR A 499 -12.75 5.38 11.33
CA THR A 499 -12.43 6.77 11.64
C THR A 499 -10.97 7.11 11.30
N LEU A 500 -10.04 6.18 11.56
CA LEU A 500 -8.64 6.33 11.17
C LEU A 500 -8.50 6.44 9.64
N SER A 501 -9.09 5.51 8.89
CA SER A 501 -9.04 5.59 7.43
C SER A 501 -9.71 6.86 6.87
N ASP A 502 -10.86 7.28 7.41
CA ASP A 502 -11.52 8.53 7.00
C ASP A 502 -10.66 9.77 7.32
N TRP A 503 -9.84 9.70 8.37
CA TRP A 503 -8.90 10.75 8.76
C TRP A 503 -7.67 10.79 7.85
N ALA A 504 -7.18 9.62 7.43
CA ALA A 504 -6.13 9.46 6.44
C ALA A 504 -6.52 10.03 5.08
N ASP A 505 -7.72 9.73 4.60
CA ASP A 505 -8.26 10.28 3.34
C ASP A 505 -8.38 11.82 3.35
N ALA A 506 -8.38 12.44 4.53
CA ALA A 506 -8.53 13.88 4.73
C ALA A 506 -7.20 14.61 5.00
N ASP A 507 -6.04 13.99 4.72
CA ASP A 507 -4.69 14.53 4.99
C ASP A 507 -4.51 14.98 6.46
N GLY A 508 -5.11 14.25 7.42
CA GLY A 508 -5.07 14.59 8.84
C GLY A 508 -5.84 15.87 9.22
N LEU A 509 -6.52 16.51 8.27
CA LEU A 509 -7.43 17.63 8.50
C LEU A 509 -8.84 17.08 8.54
N PRO A 510 -9.42 16.81 9.72
CA PRO A 510 -10.78 16.32 9.75
C PRO A 510 -11.67 17.32 9.01
N SER A 511 -12.54 16.79 8.15
CA SER A 511 -13.81 17.44 7.89
C SER A 511 -14.39 17.76 9.27
N LEU A 512 -14.29 19.02 9.69
CA LEU A 512 -14.91 19.55 10.90
C LEU A 512 -16.42 19.53 10.69
N SER A 513 -16.98 18.34 10.52
CA SER A 513 -18.39 18.08 10.58
C SER A 513 -18.79 18.29 12.04
N MET A 514 -19.16 19.52 12.36
CA MET A 514 -19.71 19.89 13.67
C MET A 514 -21.06 19.19 13.97
N ASP A 515 -21.59 18.40 13.03
CA ASP A 515 -22.83 17.64 13.18
C ASP A 515 -22.66 16.32 13.96
N GLY A 516 -21.43 15.81 14.14
CA GLY A 516 -21.15 14.48 14.72
C GLY A 516 -20.85 14.41 16.23
N GLY A 517 -20.80 15.54 16.94
CA GLY A 517 -20.30 15.59 18.33
C GLY A 517 -18.77 15.57 18.43
N LEU A 518 -18.21 15.80 19.63
CA LEU A 518 -16.77 15.70 19.88
C LEU A 518 -16.44 14.31 20.39
N TRP A 519 -15.38 13.70 19.88
CA TRP A 519 -14.98 12.34 20.26
C TRP A 519 -13.45 12.21 20.29
N HIS A 520 -12.99 11.17 20.99
CA HIS A 520 -11.59 10.79 21.12
C HIS A 520 -11.50 9.26 21.16
N PHE A 521 -10.70 8.69 20.27
CA PHE A 521 -10.32 7.27 20.29
C PHE A 521 -8.86 7.15 20.70
N GLU A 522 -8.59 6.19 21.58
CA GLU A 522 -7.25 5.87 22.10
C GLU A 522 -7.08 4.35 22.12
N ASP A 523 -6.00 3.87 21.51
CA ASP A 523 -5.48 2.52 21.68
C ASP A 523 -4.14 2.62 22.40
N VAL A 524 -4.11 2.14 23.64
CA VAL A 524 -2.93 2.26 24.52
C VAL A 524 -1.83 1.31 24.07
N ALA A 525 -2.18 0.12 23.60
CA ALA A 525 -1.21 -0.90 23.18
C ALA A 525 -0.36 -0.45 21.98
N GLY A 526 -0.99 0.20 21.00
CA GLY A 526 -0.39 0.69 19.77
C GLY A 526 0.11 2.14 19.83
N ASP A 527 -0.12 2.85 20.93
CA ASP A 527 0.14 4.30 21.06
C ASP A 527 -0.56 5.12 19.94
N ILE A 528 -1.83 4.81 19.69
CA ILE A 528 -2.63 5.43 18.62
C ILE A 528 -3.75 6.27 19.24
N GLU A 529 -3.78 7.56 18.91
CA GLU A 529 -4.83 8.48 19.36
C GLU A 529 -5.36 9.32 18.17
N VAL A 530 -6.68 9.37 18.02
CA VAL A 530 -7.36 10.26 17.04
C VAL A 530 -8.56 10.93 17.70
N TYR A 531 -8.71 12.24 17.45
CA TYR A 531 -9.76 13.03 18.10
C TYR A 531 -10.34 14.11 17.20
N ASN A 532 -11.65 14.31 17.32
CA ASN A 532 -12.36 15.49 16.82
C ASN A 532 -12.77 16.37 18.01
N ALA A 533 -11.78 17.04 18.60
CA ALA A 533 -11.94 17.91 19.74
C ALA A 533 -11.30 19.28 19.46
N LEU A 534 -12.00 20.38 19.76
CA LEU A 534 -11.36 21.70 19.83
C LEU A 534 -10.28 21.60 20.90
N TYR A 535 -8.99 21.78 20.55
CA TYR A 535 -7.84 21.76 21.45
C TYR A 535 -8.17 22.45 22.79
N SER A 536 -8.57 21.64 23.76
CA SER A 536 -8.76 22.03 25.14
C SER A 536 -8.02 20.97 25.92
N THR A 537 -6.88 21.36 26.49
CA THR A 537 -6.05 20.51 27.36
C THR A 537 -6.72 20.23 28.71
N ASP A 538 -8.04 20.28 28.76
CA ASP A 538 -8.85 20.14 29.97
C ASP A 538 -9.71 18.88 29.82
N PRO A 539 -9.32 17.75 30.43
CA PRO A 539 -10.11 16.51 30.43
C PRO A 539 -11.45 16.63 31.19
N SER A 540 -11.81 17.82 31.67
CA SER A 540 -13.15 18.15 32.20
C SER A 540 -14.09 18.79 31.19
N VAL A 541 -13.72 18.89 29.90
CA VAL A 541 -14.65 19.40 28.88
C VAL A 541 -15.81 18.40 28.77
N GLU A 542 -16.97 18.73 29.34
CA GLU A 542 -18.22 17.95 29.39
C GLU A 542 -18.78 17.53 28.01
N ARG A 543 -18.04 17.68 26.90
CA ARG A 543 -18.54 17.54 25.53
C ARG A 543 -17.86 16.45 24.70
N VAL A 544 -16.76 15.87 25.17
CA VAL A 544 -16.00 14.84 24.43
C VAL A 544 -16.44 13.46 24.90
N GLN A 545 -16.78 12.60 23.94
CA GLN A 545 -17.01 11.17 24.15
C GLN A 545 -15.71 10.38 23.93
N TYR A 546 -15.29 9.60 24.91
CA TYR A 546 -14.08 8.79 24.89
C TYR A 546 -14.37 7.33 24.52
N PHE A 547 -13.51 6.77 23.67
CA PHE A 547 -13.43 5.35 23.34
C PHE A 547 -11.98 4.93 23.61
N ARG A 548 -11.72 4.23 24.70
CA ARG A 548 -10.36 3.87 25.13
C ARG A 548 -10.20 2.37 25.20
N PHE A 549 -9.15 1.87 24.59
CA PHE A 549 -8.78 0.47 24.57
C PHE A 549 -7.41 0.29 25.22
N GLY A 550 -7.36 -0.45 26.33
CA GLY A 550 -6.15 -0.80 27.04
C GLY A 550 -5.36 -1.91 26.34
N THR A 551 -4.40 -2.49 27.05
CA THR A 551 -3.45 -3.46 26.53
C THR A 551 -3.86 -4.89 26.83
N ASP A 552 -3.57 -5.80 25.89
CA ASP A 552 -3.61 -7.24 26.13
C ASP A 552 -2.19 -7.79 26.39
N LEU A 553 -1.21 -6.92 26.68
CA LEU A 553 0.21 -7.27 26.77
C LEU A 553 0.63 -7.56 28.21
N ALA A 554 1.04 -8.80 28.45
CA ALA A 554 1.77 -9.23 29.65
C ALA A 554 1.06 -9.03 31.01
N ASN A 555 -0.27 -8.82 31.05
CA ASN A 555 -1.04 -8.45 32.24
C ASN A 555 -0.59 -7.10 32.84
N GLU A 556 -0.16 -6.15 32.00
CA GLU A 556 0.17 -4.80 32.45
C GLU A 556 -1.12 -4.04 32.78
N PRO A 557 -1.20 -3.36 33.95
CA PRO A 557 -2.41 -2.67 34.36
C PRO A 557 -2.56 -1.32 33.66
N ASP A 558 -3.76 -1.05 33.16
CA ASP A 558 -4.14 0.22 32.54
C ASP A 558 -4.93 1.14 33.48
N ALA A 559 -4.84 2.44 33.20
CA ALA A 559 -5.62 3.46 33.91
C ALA A 559 -6.44 4.28 32.91
N LEU A 560 -7.68 3.83 32.68
CA LEU A 560 -8.59 4.40 31.71
C LEU A 560 -9.61 5.29 32.41
N VAL A 561 -9.69 6.55 31.96
CA VAL A 561 -10.55 7.56 32.59
C VAL A 561 -11.39 8.27 31.54
N GLY A 562 -12.71 8.21 31.72
CA GLY A 562 -13.71 8.94 30.93
C GLY A 562 -13.77 10.43 31.24
N GLY A 563 -14.84 11.05 30.77
CA GLY A 563 -15.12 12.47 30.70
C GLY A 563 -16.51 12.82 31.24
N GLY A 564 -17.26 13.63 30.48
CA GLY A 564 -18.59 14.09 30.88
C GLY A 564 -19.73 13.60 29.98
N GLN A 565 -19.41 12.72 29.02
CA GLN A 565 -20.33 12.12 28.06
C GLN A 565 -20.41 10.60 28.31
N ALA A 566 -21.27 9.89 27.58
CA ALA A 566 -21.35 8.44 27.69
C ALA A 566 -20.13 7.78 27.03
N ASP A 567 -19.15 7.38 27.83
CA ASP A 567 -17.85 6.90 27.38
C ASP A 567 -17.76 5.38 27.32
N PHE A 568 -16.79 4.85 26.58
CA PHE A 568 -16.55 3.43 26.40
C PHE A 568 -15.10 3.10 26.76
N LEU A 569 -14.91 2.36 27.84
CA LEU A 569 -13.59 1.99 28.37
C LEU A 569 -13.45 0.47 28.37
N TYR A 570 -12.39 -0.01 27.73
CA TYR A 570 -12.05 -1.43 27.59
C TYR A 570 -10.67 -1.67 28.20
N GLY A 571 -10.58 -2.36 29.33
CA GLY A 571 -9.32 -2.63 30.05
C GLY A 571 -8.40 -3.57 29.28
N GLY A 572 -8.88 -4.78 28.99
CA GLY A 572 -8.11 -5.81 28.29
C GLY A 572 -7.69 -6.93 29.25
N ASP A 573 -6.46 -7.42 29.10
CA ASP A 573 -5.83 -8.34 30.05
C ASP A 573 -4.98 -7.55 31.06
N GLY A 574 -5.32 -7.58 32.34
CA GLY A 574 -4.61 -6.75 33.31
C GLY A 574 -5.33 -6.63 34.64
N ALA A 575 -4.82 -5.79 35.52
CA ALA A 575 -5.54 -5.40 36.73
C ALA A 575 -5.87 -3.91 36.59
N ASP A 576 -6.94 -3.63 35.86
CA ASP A 576 -7.16 -2.32 35.27
C ASP A 576 -7.95 -1.40 36.18
N TYR A 577 -7.75 -0.10 36.01
CA TYR A 577 -8.51 0.95 36.65
C TYR A 577 -9.40 1.65 35.61
N LEU A 578 -10.71 1.50 35.76
CA LEU A 578 -11.71 2.10 34.86
C LEU A 578 -12.59 3.10 35.62
N GLU A 579 -12.51 4.38 35.26
CA GLU A 579 -13.33 5.45 35.85
C GLU A 579 -14.16 6.18 34.79
N GLY A 580 -15.48 5.94 34.76
CA GLY A 580 -16.39 6.55 33.77
C GLY A 580 -16.59 8.07 33.98
N LYS A 581 -16.59 8.52 35.23
CA LYS A 581 -16.95 9.87 35.70
C LYS A 581 -18.44 10.20 35.51
N ALA A 582 -18.77 11.09 34.58
CA ALA A 582 -20.12 11.59 34.38
C ALA A 582 -20.56 11.25 32.96
N GLY A 583 -21.78 10.78 32.81
CA GLY A 583 -22.17 10.09 31.59
C GLY A 583 -22.95 8.85 31.98
N ALA A 584 -23.39 8.09 30.99
CA ALA A 584 -23.86 6.73 31.21
C ALA A 584 -22.85 5.84 30.49
N ASP A 585 -21.83 5.42 31.23
CA ASP A 585 -20.60 4.88 30.66
C ASP A 585 -20.67 3.36 30.50
N TYR A 586 -19.94 2.83 29.52
CA TYR A 586 -19.71 1.41 29.33
C TYR A 586 -18.31 1.06 29.79
N LEU A 587 -18.21 0.25 30.84
CA LEU A 587 -16.96 -0.15 31.48
C LEU A 587 -16.79 -1.66 31.34
N GLU A 588 -15.81 -2.09 30.55
CA GLU A 588 -15.47 -3.49 30.33
C GLU A 588 -14.03 -3.71 30.74
N GLY A 589 -13.79 -4.27 31.93
CA GLY A 589 -12.44 -4.47 32.45
C GLY A 589 -11.71 -5.56 31.69
N GLY A 590 -12.37 -6.69 31.44
CA GLY A 590 -11.76 -7.80 30.74
C GLY A 590 -11.28 -8.84 31.75
N LYS A 591 -10.05 -9.31 31.62
CA LYS A 591 -9.50 -10.37 32.45
C LYS A 591 -8.56 -9.79 33.51
N GLY A 592 -8.83 -10.14 34.76
CA GLY A 592 -8.00 -9.86 35.92
C GLY A 592 -8.71 -9.02 36.98
N ASP A 593 -7.97 -8.65 38.03
CA ASP A 593 -8.52 -8.01 39.23
C ASP A 593 -8.80 -6.50 39.01
N ASP A 594 -9.89 -6.19 38.31
CA ASP A 594 -10.23 -4.83 37.88
C ASP A 594 -10.84 -3.94 38.97
N ILE A 595 -10.68 -2.62 38.81
CA ILE A 595 -11.22 -1.60 39.69
C ILE A 595 -12.13 -0.68 38.89
N TYR A 596 -13.43 -0.79 39.15
CA TYR A 596 -14.45 0.05 38.53
C TYR A 596 -14.85 1.21 39.45
N VAL A 597 -14.74 2.44 38.96
CA VAL A 597 -15.25 3.66 39.59
C VAL A 597 -16.40 4.19 38.75
N ALA A 598 -17.61 3.77 39.12
CA ALA A 598 -18.82 4.01 38.36
C ALA A 598 -19.68 5.16 38.94
N GLY A 599 -20.34 5.87 38.03
CA GLY A 599 -21.31 6.91 38.25
C GLY A 599 -22.74 6.49 37.87
N ASN A 600 -23.62 7.48 37.78
CA ASN A 600 -25.04 7.27 37.52
C ASN A 600 -25.31 6.97 36.04
N GLY A 601 -25.87 5.79 35.79
CA GLY A 601 -26.27 5.33 34.45
C GLY A 601 -25.30 4.31 33.86
N ASP A 602 -24.16 4.11 34.50
CA ASP A 602 -23.09 3.25 34.00
C ASP A 602 -23.49 1.78 33.91
N LEU A 603 -22.83 1.09 33.01
CA LEU A 603 -22.91 -0.34 32.79
C LEU A 603 -21.51 -0.94 32.91
N ILE A 604 -21.35 -1.86 33.87
CA ILE A 604 -20.17 -2.70 34.00
C ILE A 604 -20.43 -4.04 33.32
N PHE A 605 -19.53 -4.42 32.43
CA PHE A 605 -19.46 -5.75 31.83
C PHE A 605 -18.12 -6.38 32.20
N ASP A 606 -18.16 -7.27 33.18
CA ASP A 606 -16.98 -7.93 33.71
C ASP A 606 -16.93 -9.38 33.22
N HIS A 607 -15.76 -9.85 32.78
CA HIS A 607 -15.65 -11.12 32.08
C HIS A 607 -15.50 -12.29 33.04
N ASP A 608 -14.63 -12.19 34.06
CA ASP A 608 -14.22 -13.28 34.95
C ASP A 608 -14.81 -13.19 36.38
N GLY A 609 -15.40 -12.05 36.75
CA GLY A 609 -15.96 -11.77 38.07
C GLY A 609 -14.92 -11.34 39.11
N GLU A 610 -13.68 -11.05 38.72
CA GLU A 610 -12.57 -10.66 39.61
C GLU A 610 -12.52 -9.14 39.82
N GLY A 611 -11.85 -8.66 40.88
CA GLY A 611 -11.83 -7.23 41.17
C GLY A 611 -12.99 -6.67 42.03
N ARG A 612 -13.30 -5.38 41.87
CA ARG A 612 -14.20 -4.62 42.77
C ARG A 612 -14.83 -3.36 42.16
N VAL A 613 -15.97 -2.94 42.72
CA VAL A 613 -16.72 -1.77 42.26
C VAL A 613 -16.91 -0.71 43.35
N THR A 614 -16.74 0.55 42.98
CA THR A 614 -17.19 1.73 43.74
C THR A 614 -18.24 2.47 42.93
N PHE A 615 -19.40 2.76 43.53
CA PHE A 615 -20.49 3.48 42.89
C PHE A 615 -20.75 4.80 43.63
N ASN A 616 -20.61 5.94 42.95
CA ASN A 616 -20.73 7.28 43.54
C ASN A 616 -19.88 7.47 44.81
N GLY A 617 -18.67 6.90 44.82
CA GLY A 617 -17.74 6.93 45.97
C GLY A 617 -18.08 5.95 47.10
N GLN A 618 -19.14 5.14 46.99
CA GLN A 618 -19.51 4.10 47.95
C GLN A 618 -19.09 2.71 47.44
N PRO A 619 -18.36 1.91 48.24
CA PRO A 619 -18.03 0.54 47.86
C PRO A 619 -19.28 -0.32 47.67
N VAL A 620 -19.32 -1.07 46.57
CA VAL A 620 -20.40 -2.01 46.27
C VAL A 620 -19.98 -3.38 46.82
N GLY A 621 -20.42 -3.72 48.03
CA GLY A 621 -20.05 -4.99 48.70
C GLY A 621 -21.17 -6.03 48.79
N GLY A 622 -22.36 -5.71 48.25
CA GLY A 622 -23.55 -6.56 48.36
C GLY A 622 -24.40 -6.27 49.59
N GLY A 623 -25.33 -7.18 49.91
CA GLY A 623 -26.39 -6.90 50.87
C GLY A 623 -27.23 -8.10 51.27
N ILE A 624 -28.15 -7.86 52.22
CA ILE A 624 -29.07 -8.87 52.74
C ILE A 624 -30.45 -8.65 52.11
N PHE A 625 -31.09 -9.74 51.67
CA PHE A 625 -32.43 -9.67 51.09
C PHE A 625 -33.45 -9.12 52.10
N ASP A 626 -34.15 -8.06 51.73
CA ASP A 626 -35.29 -7.52 52.48
C ASP A 626 -36.60 -7.93 51.80
N SER A 627 -37.33 -8.83 52.45
CA SER A 627 -38.63 -9.31 51.96
C SER A 627 -39.70 -8.22 51.85
N ALA A 628 -39.55 -7.08 52.55
CA ALA A 628 -40.53 -6.00 52.50
C ALA A 628 -40.39 -5.14 51.23
N SER A 629 -39.16 -4.81 50.85
CA SER A 629 -38.86 -4.08 49.61
C SER A 629 -38.72 -4.99 48.39
N GLY A 630 -38.43 -6.29 48.59
CA GLY A 630 -38.12 -7.23 47.51
C GLY A 630 -36.73 -7.02 46.89
N LYS A 631 -35.87 -6.23 47.54
CA LYS A 631 -34.50 -5.91 47.12
C LYS A 631 -33.50 -6.39 48.18
N TYR A 632 -32.22 -6.49 47.83
CA TYR A 632 -31.17 -6.60 48.85
C TYR A 632 -30.75 -5.20 49.30
N LEU A 633 -30.38 -5.06 50.56
CA LEU A 633 -29.95 -3.79 51.15
C LEU A 633 -28.51 -3.92 51.65
N SER A 634 -27.66 -2.95 51.32
CA SER A 634 -26.31 -2.85 51.88
C SER A 634 -26.38 -2.67 53.40
N LEU A 635 -25.33 -3.10 54.12
CA LEU A 635 -25.31 -3.04 55.60
C LEU A 635 -25.39 -1.61 56.15
N ASP A 636 -24.89 -0.63 55.41
CA ASP A 636 -24.98 0.79 55.73
C ASP A 636 -26.30 1.44 55.27
N GLY A 637 -27.15 0.70 54.55
CA GLY A 637 -28.42 1.16 54.02
C GLY A 637 -28.32 2.15 52.85
N GLY A 638 -27.11 2.35 52.31
CA GLY A 638 -26.87 3.31 51.23
C GLY A 638 -27.19 2.80 49.82
N LEU A 639 -27.23 1.48 49.60
CA LEU A 639 -27.45 0.88 48.29
C LEU A 639 -28.55 -0.19 48.34
N PHE A 640 -29.41 -0.19 47.31
CA PHE A 640 -30.38 -1.24 47.04
C PHE A 640 -29.95 -2.06 45.82
N TYR A 641 -30.11 -3.38 45.89
CA TYR A 641 -29.75 -4.30 44.82
C TYR A 641 -30.96 -5.08 44.31
N SER A 642 -31.09 -5.18 42.99
CA SER A 642 -32.12 -5.98 42.32
C SER A 642 -31.45 -6.90 41.31
N LEU A 643 -31.54 -8.21 41.52
CA LEU A 643 -31.00 -9.21 40.60
C LEU A 643 -32.11 -9.74 39.68
N SER A 644 -31.93 -9.61 38.37
CA SER A 644 -32.83 -10.16 37.35
C SER A 644 -32.04 -10.98 36.35
N GLY A 645 -32.15 -12.31 36.45
CA GLY A 645 -31.29 -13.21 35.67
C GLY A 645 -29.85 -13.06 36.13
N ASP A 646 -28.97 -12.68 35.21
CA ASP A 646 -27.55 -12.39 35.41
C ASP A 646 -27.28 -10.87 35.46
N THR A 647 -28.30 -10.02 35.54
CA THR A 647 -28.11 -8.57 35.61
C THR A 647 -28.41 -8.07 37.02
N LEU A 648 -27.42 -7.46 37.65
CA LEU A 648 -27.55 -6.78 38.93
C LEU A 648 -27.75 -5.27 38.70
N SER A 649 -28.87 -4.75 39.15
CA SER A 649 -29.09 -3.30 39.23
C SER A 649 -28.81 -2.82 40.66
N VAL A 650 -27.91 -1.85 40.79
CA VAL A 650 -27.57 -1.16 42.05
C VAL A 650 -28.22 0.23 42.01
N GLU A 651 -28.95 0.59 43.05
CA GLU A 651 -29.62 1.89 43.17
C GLU A 651 -29.17 2.58 44.45
N GLN A 652 -28.73 3.83 44.35
CA GLN A 652 -28.29 4.60 45.50
C GLN A 652 -29.48 5.20 46.26
N ALA A 653 -29.51 4.97 47.56
CA ALA A 653 -30.56 5.49 48.43
C ALA A 653 -30.52 7.02 48.48
N GLY A 654 -31.66 7.66 48.20
CA GLY A 654 -31.83 9.10 48.31
C GLY A 654 -31.63 9.88 47.01
N SER A 655 -30.62 9.54 46.19
CA SER A 655 -30.47 10.11 44.84
C SER A 655 -31.35 9.38 43.81
N GLY A 656 -31.47 8.06 43.94
CA GLY A 656 -32.11 7.21 42.92
C GLY A 656 -31.21 6.93 41.72
N ASP A 657 -29.92 7.27 41.82
CA ASP A 657 -28.93 6.97 40.80
C ASP A 657 -28.77 5.46 40.63
N THR A 658 -28.48 5.00 39.42
CA THR A 658 -28.43 3.57 39.10
C THR A 658 -27.12 3.15 38.45
N LEU A 659 -26.65 1.96 38.79
CA LEU A 659 -25.56 1.25 38.12
C LEU A 659 -26.07 -0.13 37.69
N THR A 660 -25.70 -0.55 36.48
CA THR A 660 -26.00 -1.90 35.97
C THR A 660 -24.72 -2.73 35.90
N ILE A 661 -24.73 -3.91 36.50
CA ILE A 661 -23.64 -4.89 36.36
C ILE A 661 -24.21 -6.09 35.61
N LYS A 662 -23.69 -6.34 34.41
CA LYS A 662 -24.07 -7.47 33.58
C LYS A 662 -23.31 -8.72 34.00
N ARG A 663 -23.90 -9.88 33.70
CA ARG A 663 -23.33 -11.21 33.98
C ARG A 663 -22.96 -11.49 35.44
N PHE A 664 -23.65 -10.82 36.33
CA PHE A 664 -23.43 -10.92 37.75
C PHE A 664 -23.83 -12.30 38.30
N SER A 665 -22.96 -12.84 39.15
CA SER A 665 -23.30 -13.89 40.10
C SER A 665 -22.84 -13.48 41.50
N SER A 666 -23.55 -13.92 42.55
CA SER A 666 -23.15 -13.56 43.92
C SER A 666 -21.73 -14.03 44.22
N GLY A 667 -20.90 -13.12 44.71
CA GLY A 667 -19.47 -13.30 44.94
C GLY A 667 -18.59 -12.62 43.89
N ALA A 668 -19.10 -12.41 42.66
CA ALA A 668 -18.39 -11.68 41.62
C ALA A 668 -18.16 -10.22 42.04
N LEU A 669 -17.01 -9.66 41.67
CA LEU A 669 -16.56 -8.32 42.02
C LEU A 669 -16.52 -8.05 43.54
N GLY A 670 -16.44 -9.12 44.35
CA GLY A 670 -16.55 -9.05 45.80
C GLY A 670 -17.94 -8.67 46.33
N ILE A 671 -19.00 -8.82 45.53
CA ILE A 671 -20.38 -8.44 45.88
C ILE A 671 -21.17 -9.68 46.34
N ASP A 672 -21.47 -9.75 47.64
CA ASP A 672 -22.21 -10.88 48.22
C ASP A 672 -23.69 -10.57 48.48
N LEU A 673 -24.60 -11.27 47.79
CA LEU A 673 -26.05 -11.17 47.99
C LEU A 673 -26.55 -12.30 48.89
N ALA A 674 -26.66 -12.01 50.19
CA ALA A 674 -27.06 -12.98 51.20
C ALA A 674 -28.58 -13.10 51.37
N ALA A 675 -29.06 -14.31 51.65
CA ALA A 675 -30.44 -14.53 52.09
C ALA A 675 -30.66 -13.95 53.50
N ALA A 676 -31.86 -13.42 53.77
CA ALA A 676 -32.24 -12.99 55.11
C ALA A 676 -32.07 -14.14 56.13
N PRO A 677 -31.50 -13.90 57.32
CA PRO A 677 -31.46 -14.92 58.36
C PRO A 677 -32.88 -15.37 58.70
N ALA A 678 -33.11 -16.69 58.75
CA ALA A 678 -34.41 -17.26 59.06
C ALA A 678 -34.92 -16.69 60.40
N ALA A 679 -36.13 -16.12 60.39
CA ALA A 679 -36.73 -15.53 61.57
C ALA A 679 -36.71 -16.53 62.74
N VAL A 680 -36.04 -16.18 63.84
CA VAL A 680 -36.08 -16.97 65.08
C VAL A 680 -37.51 -16.91 65.61
N VAL A 681 -38.25 -18.01 65.43
CA VAL A 681 -39.58 -18.17 65.98
C VAL A 681 -39.44 -18.27 67.51
N THR A 682 -39.75 -17.20 68.22
CA THR A 682 -39.86 -17.23 69.68
C THR A 682 -41.17 -17.89 70.06
N GLU A 683 -41.10 -19.18 70.42
CA GLU A 683 -42.23 -19.93 70.96
C GLU A 683 -42.64 -19.32 72.32
N THR A 684 -43.70 -18.51 72.32
CA THR A 684 -44.36 -18.07 73.55
C THR A 684 -45.31 -19.19 74.00
N GLN A 685 -44.82 -20.12 74.82
CA GLN A 685 -45.72 -21.04 75.51
C GLN A 685 -46.45 -20.33 76.66
N LYS A 686 -47.77 -20.17 76.43
CA LYS A 686 -48.81 -19.77 77.36
C LYS A 686 -48.73 -20.56 78.67
N THR A 687 -48.71 -19.81 79.77
CA THR A 687 -49.15 -20.29 81.08
C THR A 687 -50.67 -20.56 81.03
N GLY A 688 -51.06 -21.76 81.43
CA GLY A 688 -52.46 -22.19 81.52
C GLY A 688 -52.61 -23.22 82.63
N THR A 689 -52.97 -22.73 83.82
CA THR A 689 -53.46 -23.46 84.98
C THR A 689 -54.65 -24.38 84.65
N ALA A 690 -54.65 -25.62 85.16
CA ALA A 690 -55.64 -26.14 86.13
C ALA A 690 -55.39 -27.61 86.50
N ALA A 691 -55.71 -27.92 87.76
CA ALA A 691 -55.50 -29.16 88.49
C ALA A 691 -56.46 -30.32 88.14
N SER A 692 -56.06 -31.58 88.42
CA SER A 692 -56.69 -32.41 89.46
C SER A 692 -55.99 -33.78 89.64
N GLU A 693 -55.78 -34.12 90.90
CA GLU A 693 -55.41 -35.36 91.59
C GLU A 693 -55.64 -36.73 90.89
N LEU A 694 -54.61 -37.59 90.94
CA LEU A 694 -54.54 -38.79 91.81
C LEU A 694 -53.11 -39.33 91.88
#